data_AF-A8Q210-F1
#
_entry.id   AF-A8Q210-F1
#
_cell.length_a   1.000
_cell.length_b   1.000
_cell.length_c   1.000
_cell.angle_alpha   90.00
_cell.angle_beta   90.00
_cell.angle_gamma   90.00
#
_symmetry.space_group_name_H-M   'P 1'
#
loop_
_entity.id
_entity.type
_entity.pdbx_description
1 polymer ?
#
loop_
_entity_poly.entity_id
_entity_poly.type
_entity_poly.pdbx_seq_one_letter_code
_entity_poly.pdbx_strand_id
1 'polypeptide(L)'
;MTKASDSDASTVGARSPYHRIRSSTRVNSQGIPLMPARGAHVLPGDSDHYDDEASSETLIQARPRGQHGPTHALHHMDVDSEDTSFIQGKRRTRGSSRTRSVPATSRPSPAPTSIIRPLLECALFVTAWMVVLGRLLRSTPDVRDKAFEMLVVGMVLLVCFFLHLQHACTIWVTRVTYLRKADPSDPLYVFLLPLVACAQLLDVAPTTQPPGPLAPPRMGLGMKGAWRVERLPEQTDPVQGRSTLLDLHVLCALILGIHICVSSCVRAYCKRRAHHWKSLPPGKSFLIFHAFALILSSVCMSVQIVCRATGHAHWLLASMPTWMTFTTALLFQNQLYMVTRVARQNCTLGELSIICAVGTALFHEAVIVTMARLVPPYAKYFFREPSAIMYCQLALIVGMFLIGYVLSPLLVLSRNLAQRPTHRLRWPLKRNLHRRLLALAFFVFSLALVLGVLAPWLGWQLRKRSAWFYLARFMLQGPYWWFRFALLAYWGALCNIALLSIQLMVNRMWQYATVGDQVKKQPRYRPNSGSGTSNASGVASGISSVGSSAIGGSGAGAGSSHGRISQMSMHGRTALTATERASTLAATQFSERGEQEESTSLGPRVAVSVNGRRKFFHALAVLLFVPGIAWDPAFMHLAFSGALAVFVLCEYLRYCAVYPVGATLHFFLSQFLDSKDSGLVILSHGYLLSGCAAGLWVESQSRITQQLGVLALGVGDAVASIVGRQYGRIHWPLSNKTVEGTFGFVASMITSVTFLRIFGLVEAFRMVPFTVVMVLLAMVEGLSEQNDNIVLPLSGIFLTSMIPLGSS
;
A
#
# COMPACT_ATOMS: atom_id res chain seq x y z
N MET A 1 11.30 -35.34 -65.26
CA MET A 1 11.50 -36.75 -64.84
C MET A 1 11.05 -36.87 -63.39
N THR A 2 10.17 -37.78 -62.92
CA THR A 2 10.11 -39.26 -63.05
C THR A 2 11.34 -39.95 -62.44
N LYS A 3 11.22 -40.94 -61.52
CA LYS A 3 10.06 -41.79 -61.17
C LYS A 3 10.28 -42.48 -59.80
N ALA A 4 9.20 -42.82 -59.08
CA ALA A 4 9.08 -43.95 -58.11
C ALA A 4 9.99 -43.92 -56.84
N SER A 5 9.71 -44.58 -55.70
CA SER A 5 8.55 -45.35 -55.21
C SER A 5 8.70 -45.63 -53.68
N ASP A 6 7.69 -45.94 -52.84
CA ASP A 6 6.22 -45.72 -52.84
C ASP A 6 5.66 -46.05 -51.41
N SER A 7 4.35 -46.27 -51.28
CA SER A 7 3.46 -46.60 -50.14
C SER A 7 3.70 -47.99 -49.44
N ASP A 8 3.16 -48.39 -48.27
CA ASP A 8 2.28 -47.75 -47.25
C ASP A 8 2.28 -48.49 -45.86
N ALA A 9 1.38 -48.06 -44.95
CA ALA A 9 0.74 -48.70 -43.78
C ALA A 9 0.64 -50.27 -43.70
N SER A 10 0.45 -50.94 -42.53
CA SER A 10 0.47 -50.57 -41.09
C SER A 10 0.33 -51.80 -40.13
N THR A 11 0.57 -51.59 -38.82
CA THR A 11 -0.02 -52.31 -37.63
C THR A 11 0.14 -53.84 -37.45
N VAL A 12 0.70 -54.26 -36.28
CA VAL A 12 0.03 -55.01 -35.16
C VAL A 12 1.06 -55.55 -34.13
N GLY A 13 0.76 -55.47 -32.82
CA GLY A 13 0.94 -56.65 -31.93
C GLY A 13 2.20 -56.90 -31.06
N ALA A 14 2.35 -56.13 -29.96
CA ALA A 14 2.64 -56.63 -28.60
C ALA A 14 4.05 -57.17 -28.14
N ARG A 15 4.22 -57.12 -26.80
CA ARG A 15 5.20 -57.77 -25.88
C ARG A 15 6.67 -57.26 -25.79
N SER A 16 6.89 -56.45 -24.73
CA SER A 16 7.95 -56.53 -23.70
C SER A 16 9.46 -56.51 -24.06
N PRO A 17 10.23 -55.57 -23.47
CA PRO A 17 11.67 -55.71 -23.20
C PRO A 17 12.00 -55.83 -21.69
N TYR A 18 13.03 -56.61 -21.36
CA TYR A 18 13.47 -56.92 -19.98
C TYR A 18 14.35 -55.83 -19.32
N HIS A 19 14.44 -55.90 -17.99
CA HIS A 19 15.32 -55.09 -17.15
C HIS A 19 16.83 -55.23 -17.48
N ARG A 20 17.57 -54.12 -17.33
CA ARG A 20 18.78 -54.13 -16.47
C ARG A 20 19.06 -52.74 -15.85
N ILE A 21 18.96 -52.66 -14.53
CA ILE A 21 19.43 -51.51 -13.73
C ILE A 21 20.63 -51.98 -12.90
N ARG A 22 21.67 -51.15 -12.76
CA ARG A 22 22.73 -51.34 -11.75
C ARG A 22 22.87 -50.08 -10.92
N SER A 23 22.67 -50.22 -9.61
CA SER A 23 22.99 -49.22 -8.59
C SER A 23 24.31 -49.56 -7.90
N SER A 24 25.06 -48.55 -7.46
CA SER A 24 26.31 -48.71 -6.72
C SER A 24 26.10 -48.56 -5.22
N THR A 25 26.42 -49.59 -4.44
CA THR A 25 26.41 -49.56 -2.97
C THR A 25 27.84 -49.72 -2.44
N ARG A 26 28.20 -49.00 -1.37
CA ARG A 26 29.54 -49.07 -0.77
C ARG A 26 29.70 -50.31 0.11
N VAL A 27 30.92 -50.83 0.17
CA VAL A 27 31.36 -51.92 1.06
C VAL A 27 32.28 -51.33 2.13
N ASN A 28 32.37 -51.97 3.31
CA ASN A 28 33.29 -51.60 4.40
C ASN A 28 34.41 -52.65 4.56
N SER A 29 35.51 -52.28 5.23
CA SER A 29 36.85 -52.88 5.08
C SER A 29 37.08 -54.34 5.53
N GLN A 30 36.05 -55.11 5.90
CA GLN A 30 36.19 -56.53 6.32
C GLN A 30 35.16 -57.50 5.69
N GLY A 31 34.64 -57.19 4.50
CA GLY A 31 34.40 -58.24 3.48
C GLY A 31 33.26 -59.27 3.66
N ILE A 32 32.40 -59.20 4.68
CA ILE A 32 31.28 -60.15 4.88
C ILE A 32 29.92 -59.42 4.83
N PRO A 33 28.92 -59.92 4.06
CA PRO A 33 27.58 -59.31 3.98
C PRO A 33 26.59 -59.89 5.01
N LEU A 34 25.64 -59.06 5.46
CA LEU A 34 24.53 -59.46 6.34
C LEU A 34 23.16 -59.30 5.64
N MET A 35 22.31 -60.32 5.76
CA MET A 35 20.93 -60.35 5.25
C MET A 35 19.91 -59.89 6.31
N PRO A 36 18.78 -59.27 5.93
CA PRO A 36 17.66 -59.01 6.82
C PRO A 36 16.62 -60.15 6.80
N ALA A 37 15.98 -60.42 7.94
CA ALA A 37 14.84 -61.34 8.06
C ALA A 37 13.62 -60.65 8.70
N ARG A 38 12.43 -61.20 8.44
CA ARG A 38 11.14 -60.80 9.06
C ARG A 38 10.50 -62.03 9.71
N GLY A 39 9.82 -61.83 10.83
CA GLY A 39 8.98 -62.82 11.52
C GLY A 39 7.86 -62.10 12.29
N ALA A 40 6.80 -62.83 12.67
CA ALA A 40 5.61 -62.31 13.37
C ALA A 40 4.95 -63.41 14.23
N HIS A 41 3.83 -63.11 14.91
CA HIS A 41 3.06 -63.94 15.87
C HIS A 41 3.72 -64.05 17.29
N VAL A 42 2.99 -64.16 18.43
CA VAL A 42 1.54 -64.08 18.74
C VAL A 42 1.26 -63.66 20.22
N LEU A 43 -0.02 -63.40 20.54
CA LEU A 43 -0.71 -63.03 21.82
C LEU A 43 -0.62 -64.10 22.97
N PRO A 44 -1.36 -64.04 24.14
CA PRO A 44 -2.22 -63.00 24.80
C PRO A 44 -2.01 -62.81 26.35
N GLY A 45 -2.90 -62.03 27.01
CA GLY A 45 -3.24 -62.07 28.46
C GLY A 45 -2.69 -60.89 29.30
N ASP A 46 -3.40 -60.22 30.23
CA ASP A 46 -4.79 -60.28 30.76
C ASP A 46 -5.23 -58.81 31.10
N SER A 47 -6.50 -58.36 30.99
CA SER A 47 -7.58 -58.40 32.02
C SER A 47 -7.15 -57.82 33.39
N ASP A 48 -7.79 -56.84 34.04
CA ASP A 48 -9.02 -56.03 33.81
C ASP A 48 -8.93 -54.69 34.64
N HIS A 49 -9.89 -53.77 34.90
CA HIS A 49 -11.38 -53.73 34.79
C HIS A 49 -11.96 -52.27 34.70
N TYR A 50 -13.28 -52.13 34.91
CA TYR A 50 -14.22 -50.97 34.95
C TYR A 50 -13.82 -49.58 35.53
N ASP A 51 -14.13 -48.53 34.76
CA ASP A 51 -15.11 -47.42 34.96
C ASP A 51 -15.22 -46.47 36.20
N ASP A 52 -15.65 -45.24 35.85
CA ASP A 52 -16.60 -44.30 36.49
C ASP A 52 -16.25 -43.09 37.42
N GLU A 53 -16.93 -42.00 37.04
CA GLU A 53 -17.47 -40.79 37.69
C GLU A 53 -16.80 -40.02 38.89
N ALA A 54 -16.44 -38.77 38.56
CA ALA A 54 -17.00 -37.50 39.11
C ALA A 54 -16.66 -36.91 40.52
N SER A 55 -16.64 -35.57 40.50
CA SER A 55 -17.03 -34.60 41.57
C SER A 55 -16.24 -34.43 42.89
N SER A 56 -15.73 -33.20 43.04
CA SER A 56 -15.94 -32.26 44.18
C SER A 56 -15.12 -32.31 45.50
N GLU A 57 -14.52 -31.14 45.78
CA GLU A 57 -14.49 -30.38 47.05
C GLU A 57 -13.90 -30.92 48.38
N THR A 58 -12.73 -30.35 48.76
CA THR A 58 -12.31 -30.00 50.15
C THR A 58 -12.01 -31.17 51.13
N LEU A 59 -11.35 -31.04 52.31
CA LEU A 59 -11.11 -29.91 53.24
C LEU A 59 -9.90 -30.16 54.20
N ILE A 60 -9.20 -29.09 54.59
CA ILE A 60 -8.38 -28.81 55.82
C ILE A 60 -7.80 -29.96 56.70
N GLN A 61 -6.47 -29.93 56.90
CA GLN A 61 -5.73 -30.11 58.18
C GLN A 61 -4.38 -29.34 58.10
N ALA A 62 -3.72 -28.80 59.14
CA ALA A 62 -4.10 -28.44 60.51
C ALA A 62 -3.15 -27.33 61.07
N ARG A 63 -3.49 -26.70 62.21
CA ARG A 63 -2.71 -25.67 62.97
C ARG A 63 -1.65 -26.34 63.91
N PRO A 64 -0.78 -25.66 64.71
CA PRO A 64 -0.87 -24.29 65.30
C PRO A 64 0.49 -23.49 65.25
N ARG A 65 0.82 -22.41 66.00
CA ARG A 65 0.18 -21.61 67.08
C ARG A 65 0.79 -20.18 67.18
N GLY A 66 0.01 -19.20 67.64
CA GLY A 66 0.49 -17.91 68.20
C GLY A 66 0.81 -16.76 67.21
N GLN A 67 0.69 -15.48 67.59
CA GLN A 67 -0.02 -14.89 68.75
C GLN A 67 -0.30 -13.37 68.54
N HIS A 68 -1.47 -12.90 68.99
CA HIS A 68 -1.90 -11.50 69.20
C HIS A 68 -1.96 -10.48 68.03
N GLY A 69 -2.91 -9.53 68.15
CA GLY A 69 -3.05 -8.30 67.34
C GLY A 69 -2.82 -7.05 68.22
N PRO A 70 -3.56 -5.92 68.08
CA PRO A 70 -4.79 -5.70 67.29
C PRO A 70 -4.87 -4.33 66.52
N THR A 71 -6.01 -4.10 65.85
CA THR A 71 -6.70 -2.82 65.55
C THR A 71 -5.91 -1.52 65.23
N HIS A 72 -6.19 -0.91 64.07
CA HIS A 72 -7.17 0.19 63.97
C HIS A 72 -7.57 0.46 62.50
N ALA A 73 -8.56 1.32 62.27
CA ALA A 73 -9.05 1.73 60.95
C ALA A 73 -9.17 3.26 60.85
N LEU A 74 -9.03 3.82 59.64
CA LEU A 74 -10.01 4.76 59.05
C LEU A 74 -9.70 5.08 57.56
N HIS A 75 -10.60 5.86 56.93
CA HIS A 75 -10.47 6.45 55.60
C HIS A 75 -9.31 7.46 55.49
N HIS A 76 -8.64 7.52 54.33
CA HIS A 76 -8.94 8.59 53.35
C HIS A 76 -8.41 8.28 51.94
N MET A 77 -8.90 9.03 50.95
CA MET A 77 -8.30 9.12 49.63
C MET A 77 -7.09 10.04 49.69
N ASP A 78 -6.05 9.77 48.90
CA ASP A 78 -5.51 10.84 48.06
C ASP A 78 -4.81 10.28 46.79
N VAL A 79 -4.55 11.18 45.84
CA VAL A 79 -3.85 10.89 44.59
C VAL A 79 -2.37 11.26 44.74
N ASP A 80 -1.45 10.34 44.43
CA ASP A 80 -0.24 10.75 43.75
C ASP A 80 0.43 9.65 42.92
N SER A 81 1.36 10.06 42.05
CA SER A 81 2.10 9.18 41.14
C SER A 81 3.59 9.09 41.48
N GLU A 82 4.09 7.88 41.74
CA GLU A 82 5.54 7.61 41.80
C GLU A 82 5.97 6.39 40.95
N ASP A 83 7.24 6.43 40.54
CA ASP A 83 7.91 5.42 39.72
C ASP A 83 8.17 4.12 40.49
N THR A 84 8.11 2.99 39.77
CA THR A 84 8.73 1.73 40.22
C THR A 84 9.51 1.05 39.09
N SER A 85 10.70 1.57 38.79
CA SER A 85 11.78 0.70 38.34
C SER A 85 12.20 -0.19 39.52
N PHE A 86 12.04 -1.51 39.44
CA PHE A 86 12.50 -2.41 40.50
C PHE A 86 13.50 -3.46 40.03
N ILE A 87 14.50 -3.69 40.88
CA ILE A 87 15.73 -4.42 40.57
C ILE A 87 15.56 -5.90 40.90
N GLN A 88 15.94 -6.80 39.99
CA GLN A 88 16.13 -8.21 40.33
C GLN A 88 17.60 -8.49 40.68
N GLY A 89 17.90 -8.47 41.98
CA GLY A 89 19.27 -8.68 42.48
C GLY A 89 19.73 -10.14 42.39
N LYS A 90 21.00 -10.35 42.00
CA LYS A 90 21.67 -11.65 42.13
C LYS A 90 23.12 -11.47 42.55
N ARG A 91 23.48 -11.92 43.75
CA ARG A 91 24.83 -11.82 44.33
C ARG A 91 25.86 -12.62 43.52
N ARG A 92 27.03 -12.03 43.22
CA ARG A 92 28.33 -12.47 43.78
C ARG A 92 29.51 -11.53 43.45
N THR A 93 30.48 -11.54 44.36
CA THR A 93 31.92 -11.21 44.22
C THR A 93 32.35 -9.82 43.73
N ARG A 94 33.18 -9.14 44.53
CA ARG A 94 33.93 -7.92 44.17
C ARG A 94 35.07 -8.24 43.17
N GLY A 95 35.31 -7.33 42.24
CA GLY A 95 36.53 -7.22 41.44
C GLY A 95 36.65 -5.79 40.92
N SER A 96 37.77 -5.10 41.18
CA SER A 96 37.87 -3.64 40.97
C SER A 96 38.74 -3.28 39.78
N SER A 97 38.21 -2.47 38.86
CA SER A 97 39.00 -1.58 38.00
C SER A 97 38.14 -0.40 37.52
N ARG A 98 38.69 0.82 37.57
CA ARG A 98 38.01 2.05 37.12
C ARG A 98 38.24 2.25 35.62
N THR A 99 37.18 2.55 34.87
CA THR A 99 37.25 3.16 33.54
C THR A 99 36.46 4.48 33.54
N ARG A 100 37.03 5.54 32.93
CA ARG A 100 36.41 6.87 32.88
C ARG A 100 35.10 6.83 32.09
N SER A 101 34.04 7.42 32.65
CA SER A 101 32.81 7.72 31.91
C SER A 101 33.01 8.95 31.01
N VAL A 102 32.63 8.81 29.74
CA VAL A 102 32.28 9.95 28.88
C VAL A 102 30.84 10.34 29.24
N PRO A 103 30.50 11.64 29.41
CA PRO A 103 29.13 12.03 29.70
C PRO A 103 28.21 11.64 28.55
N ALA A 104 27.18 10.85 28.84
CA ALA A 104 26.15 10.53 27.86
C ALA A 104 25.31 11.78 27.60
N THR A 105 25.24 12.24 26.36
CA THR A 105 24.28 13.27 25.96
C THR A 105 22.88 12.73 26.23
N SER A 106 22.10 13.48 27.03
CA SER A 106 20.72 13.13 27.30
C SER A 106 19.93 13.12 26.00
N ARG A 107 19.29 11.98 25.70
CA ARG A 107 18.22 11.99 24.70
C ARG A 107 17.10 12.88 25.25
N PRO A 108 16.57 13.84 24.48
CA PRO A 108 15.39 14.57 24.91
C PRO A 108 14.25 13.58 25.15
N SER A 109 13.50 13.78 26.22
CA SER A 109 12.20 13.14 26.39
C SER A 109 11.30 13.49 25.19
N PRO A 110 10.42 12.57 24.75
CA PRO A 110 9.46 12.90 23.70
C PRO A 110 8.54 14.00 24.24
N ALA A 111 8.60 15.19 23.62
CA ALA A 111 7.68 16.27 23.93
C ALA A 111 6.23 15.80 23.74
N PRO A 112 5.27 16.26 24.58
CA PRO A 112 3.88 15.88 24.43
C PRO A 112 3.38 16.30 23.04
N THR A 113 3.00 15.32 22.22
CA THR A 113 2.46 15.56 20.87
C THR A 113 1.15 16.31 20.98
N SER A 114 1.18 17.61 20.71
CA SER A 114 0.03 18.49 20.92
C SER A 114 -1.18 18.06 20.09
N ILE A 115 -2.29 17.88 20.78
CA ILE A 115 -3.51 17.24 20.27
C ILE A 115 -4.30 18.20 19.34
N ILE A 116 -3.90 19.48 19.26
CA ILE A 116 -4.54 20.54 18.48
C ILE A 116 -4.72 20.15 17.01
N ARG A 117 -3.69 19.63 16.34
CA ARG A 117 -3.74 19.29 14.91
C ARG A 117 -4.74 18.16 14.61
N PRO A 118 -4.69 16.99 15.29
CA PRO A 118 -5.74 15.98 15.16
C PRO A 118 -7.16 16.46 15.47
N LEU A 119 -7.33 17.43 16.38
CA LEU A 119 -8.65 18.04 16.65
C LEU A 119 -9.13 18.96 15.52
N LEU A 120 -8.22 19.69 14.85
CA LEU A 120 -8.56 20.49 13.66
C LEU A 120 -8.96 19.59 12.48
N GLU A 121 -8.26 18.47 12.27
CA GLU A 121 -8.69 17.46 11.28
C GLU A 121 -10.05 16.85 11.65
N CYS A 122 -10.27 16.53 12.92
CA CYS A 122 -11.57 16.04 13.41
C CYS A 122 -12.69 17.07 13.15
N ALA A 123 -12.44 18.36 13.40
CA ALA A 123 -13.39 19.43 13.10
C ALA A 123 -13.72 19.53 11.59
N LEU A 124 -12.74 19.33 10.70
CA LEU A 124 -12.99 19.27 9.25
C LEU A 124 -13.85 18.06 8.85
N PHE A 125 -13.56 16.87 9.38
CA PHE A 125 -14.38 15.68 9.11
C PHE A 125 -15.81 15.80 9.70
N VAL A 126 -15.97 16.37 10.89
CA VAL A 126 -17.28 16.59 11.53
C VAL A 126 -18.09 17.68 10.80
N THR A 127 -17.47 18.77 10.36
CA THR A 127 -18.18 19.80 9.57
C THR A 127 -18.62 19.26 8.21
N ALA A 128 -17.75 18.50 7.50
CA ALA A 128 -18.12 17.79 6.28
C ALA A 128 -19.28 16.80 6.51
N TRP A 129 -19.25 16.04 7.61
CA TRP A 129 -20.30 15.11 8.01
C TRP A 129 -21.65 15.79 8.22
N MET A 130 -21.69 16.88 9.00
CA MET A 130 -22.92 17.61 9.31
C MET A 130 -23.52 18.29 8.08
N VAL A 131 -22.69 18.78 7.15
CA VAL A 131 -23.15 19.31 5.85
C VAL A 131 -23.80 18.21 5.00
N VAL A 132 -23.19 17.02 4.93
CA VAL A 132 -23.76 15.86 4.23
C VAL A 132 -25.07 15.40 4.87
N LEU A 133 -25.09 15.24 6.20
CA LEU A 133 -26.28 14.83 6.95
C LEU A 133 -27.44 15.82 6.75
N GLY A 134 -27.15 17.13 6.79
CA GLY A 134 -28.13 18.18 6.50
C GLY A 134 -28.64 18.23 5.06
N ARG A 135 -27.94 17.62 4.09
CA ARG A 135 -28.43 17.42 2.71
C ARG A 135 -29.27 16.16 2.56
N LEU A 136 -28.82 15.03 3.13
CA LEU A 136 -29.60 13.79 3.14
C LEU A 136 -30.98 14.01 3.78
N LEU A 137 -31.03 14.69 4.94
CA LEU A 137 -32.28 15.02 5.62
C LEU A 137 -33.25 15.92 4.82
N ARG A 138 -32.80 16.55 3.73
CA ARG A 138 -33.59 17.39 2.81
C ARG A 138 -33.85 16.73 1.44
N SER A 139 -33.42 15.48 1.26
CA SER A 139 -33.52 14.74 -0.01
C SER A 139 -34.82 13.92 -0.10
N THR A 140 -35.04 13.24 -1.23
CA THR A 140 -36.11 12.24 -1.40
C THR A 140 -36.02 11.13 -0.33
N PRO A 141 -37.15 10.46 0.03
CA PRO A 141 -37.17 9.48 1.12
C PRO A 141 -36.09 8.39 1.00
N ASP A 142 -35.91 7.81 -0.18
CA ASP A 142 -34.95 6.71 -0.42
C ASP A 142 -33.49 7.13 -0.20
N VAL A 143 -33.19 8.41 -0.38
CA VAL A 143 -31.87 9.03 -0.13
C VAL A 143 -31.77 9.52 1.31
N ARG A 144 -32.87 10.04 1.87
CA ARG A 144 -32.95 10.55 3.24
C ARG A 144 -32.67 9.48 4.26
N ASP A 145 -33.16 8.26 4.07
CA ASP A 145 -33.01 7.19 5.06
C ASP A 145 -31.52 6.77 5.22
N LYS A 146 -30.67 7.03 4.22
CA LYS A 146 -29.19 6.91 4.30
C LYS A 146 -28.53 7.90 5.28
N ALA A 147 -29.26 8.90 5.77
CA ALA A 147 -28.81 9.75 6.87
C ALA A 147 -28.50 8.92 8.13
N PHE A 148 -29.24 7.84 8.40
CA PHE A 148 -29.00 6.96 9.54
C PHE A 148 -27.71 6.15 9.36
N GLU A 149 -27.47 5.58 8.18
CA GLU A 149 -26.24 4.83 7.89
C GLU A 149 -25.00 5.74 8.07
N MET A 150 -25.07 6.98 7.56
CA MET A 150 -24.01 7.97 7.75
C MET A 150 -23.89 8.48 9.20
N LEU A 151 -24.98 8.51 9.98
CA LEU A 151 -24.96 8.84 11.40
C LEU A 151 -24.23 7.75 12.22
N VAL A 152 -24.57 6.48 11.99
CA VAL A 152 -23.95 5.34 12.70
C VAL A 152 -22.44 5.25 12.39
N VAL A 153 -22.03 5.39 11.12
CA VAL A 153 -20.60 5.35 10.75
C VAL A 153 -19.82 6.49 11.40
N GLY A 154 -20.30 7.73 11.32
CA GLY A 154 -19.59 8.86 11.90
C GLY A 154 -19.43 8.76 13.42
N MET A 155 -20.46 8.28 14.14
CA MET A 155 -20.36 8.00 15.57
C MET A 155 -19.33 6.91 15.89
N VAL A 156 -19.32 5.80 15.14
CA VAL A 156 -18.33 4.72 15.31
C VAL A 156 -16.91 5.20 15.06
N LEU A 157 -16.69 6.04 14.03
CA LEU A 157 -15.36 6.56 13.71
C LEU A 157 -14.90 7.65 14.67
N LEU A 158 -15.80 8.47 15.23
CA LEU A 158 -15.46 9.36 16.35
C LEU A 158 -15.01 8.57 17.58
N VAL A 159 -15.71 7.49 17.94
CA VAL A 159 -15.28 6.59 19.03
C VAL A 159 -13.89 5.99 18.72
N CYS A 160 -13.62 5.58 17.48
CA CYS A 160 -12.30 5.12 17.07
C CYS A 160 -11.21 6.20 17.20
N PHE A 161 -11.51 7.45 16.85
CA PHE A 161 -10.61 8.59 17.00
C PHE A 161 -10.29 8.87 18.48
N PHE A 162 -11.30 8.97 19.35
CA PHE A 162 -11.08 9.20 20.79
C PHE A 162 -10.34 8.04 21.47
N LEU A 163 -10.56 6.79 21.04
CA LEU A 163 -9.74 5.64 21.47
C LEU A 163 -8.29 5.73 20.96
N HIS A 164 -8.06 6.28 19.76
CA HIS A 164 -6.74 6.40 19.17
C HIS A 164 -5.87 7.48 19.83
N LEU A 165 -6.46 8.60 20.28
CA LEU A 165 -5.76 9.69 20.99
C LEU A 165 -4.89 9.17 22.15
N GLN A 166 -5.27 8.07 22.80
CA GLN A 166 -4.51 7.46 23.89
C GLN A 166 -3.59 6.31 23.43
N HIS A 167 -3.94 5.58 22.35
CA HIS A 167 -3.34 4.29 22.01
C HIS A 167 -3.17 4.09 20.49
N ALA A 168 -2.00 3.65 20.03
CA ALA A 168 -1.73 3.39 18.61
C ALA A 168 -2.71 2.37 17.98
N CYS A 169 -3.41 2.74 16.90
CA CYS A 169 -4.36 1.86 16.22
C CYS A 169 -3.72 0.59 15.65
N THR A 170 -4.49 -0.49 15.63
CA THR A 170 -4.11 -1.77 14.99
C THR A 170 -5.35 -2.49 14.48
N ILE A 171 -5.21 -3.18 13.35
CA ILE A 171 -6.19 -4.16 12.88
C ILE A 171 -6.03 -5.45 13.70
N TRP A 172 -7.15 -6.10 14.04
CA TRP A 172 -7.19 -7.34 14.84
C TRP A 172 -6.16 -8.39 14.39
N VAL A 173 -5.44 -9.01 15.33
CA VAL A 173 -4.45 -10.09 15.10
C VAL A 173 -3.26 -9.73 14.16
N THR A 174 -3.16 -8.48 13.69
CA THR A 174 -1.99 -7.95 12.99
C THR A 174 -0.89 -7.47 13.96
N ARG A 175 0.25 -7.01 13.43
CA ARG A 175 1.34 -6.39 14.22
C ARG A 175 1.35 -4.88 13.96
N VAL A 176 1.57 -4.06 15.00
CA VAL A 176 1.74 -2.60 14.87
C VAL A 176 2.77 -2.25 13.79
N THR A 177 3.86 -3.02 13.73
CA THR A 177 4.97 -2.87 12.77
C THR A 177 4.64 -3.22 11.32
N TYR A 178 3.37 -3.46 10.97
CA TYR A 178 2.93 -3.65 9.58
C TYR A 178 2.43 -2.36 8.93
N LEU A 179 2.05 -1.35 9.72
CA LEU A 179 1.68 -0.02 9.24
C LEU A 179 2.87 0.94 9.36
N ARG A 180 2.82 2.05 8.60
CA ARG A 180 3.64 3.24 8.84
C ARG A 180 3.24 3.84 10.20
N LYS A 181 4.11 4.64 10.82
CA LYS A 181 3.65 5.52 11.91
C LYS A 181 2.61 6.47 11.33
N ALA A 182 1.54 6.71 12.07
CA ALA A 182 0.43 7.56 11.67
C ALA A 182 -0.03 8.41 12.86
N ASP A 183 -0.62 9.57 12.57
CA ASP A 183 -1.10 10.52 13.57
C ASP A 183 -2.46 10.11 14.15
N PRO A 184 -2.85 10.66 15.32
CA PRO A 184 -4.12 10.30 15.96
C PRO A 184 -5.39 10.54 15.12
N SER A 185 -5.30 11.32 14.04
CA SER A 185 -6.35 11.56 13.04
C SER A 185 -6.53 10.43 12.01
N ASP A 186 -5.63 9.46 11.92
CA ASP A 186 -5.62 8.41 10.89
C ASP A 186 -6.96 7.62 10.72
N PRO A 187 -7.71 7.26 11.78
CA PRO A 187 -9.03 6.64 11.67
C PRO A 187 -10.11 7.50 11.00
N LEU A 188 -9.96 8.83 10.98
CA LEU A 188 -10.94 9.74 10.35
C LEU A 188 -10.96 9.57 8.82
N TYR A 189 -9.80 9.24 8.22
CA TYR A 189 -9.67 9.03 6.77
C TYR A 189 -10.44 7.81 6.25
N VAL A 190 -10.83 6.88 7.15
CA VAL A 190 -11.78 5.80 6.85
C VAL A 190 -13.15 6.36 6.42
N PHE A 191 -13.51 7.56 6.87
CA PHE A 191 -14.76 8.23 6.52
C PHE A 191 -14.74 8.95 5.16
N LEU A 192 -13.56 9.14 4.56
CA LEU A 192 -13.42 9.88 3.30
C LEU A 192 -14.17 9.21 2.13
N LEU A 193 -14.16 7.87 2.04
CA LEU A 193 -14.89 7.15 0.99
C LEU A 193 -16.42 7.12 1.21
N PRO A 194 -16.97 6.87 2.42
CA PRO A 194 -18.38 7.12 2.71
C PRO A 194 -18.84 8.54 2.34
N LEU A 195 -18.04 9.58 2.66
CA LEU A 195 -18.34 10.96 2.28
C LEU A 195 -18.34 11.15 0.75
N VAL A 196 -17.33 10.65 0.02
CA VAL A 196 -17.27 10.72 -1.45
C VAL A 196 -18.42 9.95 -2.11
N ALA A 197 -18.75 8.74 -1.64
CA ALA A 197 -19.86 7.94 -2.17
C ALA A 197 -21.21 8.61 -1.91
N CYS A 198 -21.39 9.22 -0.73
CA CYS A 198 -22.59 9.97 -0.40
C CYS A 198 -22.73 11.25 -1.25
N ALA A 199 -21.62 11.95 -1.51
CA ALA A 199 -21.59 13.06 -2.45
C ALA A 199 -22.01 12.62 -3.87
N GLN A 200 -21.50 11.47 -4.34
CA GLN A 200 -21.88 10.89 -5.63
C GLN A 200 -23.32 10.35 -5.70
N LEU A 201 -23.98 10.10 -4.55
CA LEU A 201 -25.42 9.86 -4.46
C LEU A 201 -26.21 11.17 -4.54
N LEU A 202 -25.77 12.21 -3.83
CA LEU A 202 -26.40 13.53 -3.84
C LEU A 202 -26.30 14.24 -5.21
N ASP A 203 -25.25 13.97 -6.00
CA ASP A 203 -25.12 14.42 -7.40
C ASP A 203 -26.18 13.83 -8.36
N VAL A 204 -26.84 12.74 -7.95
CA VAL A 204 -27.76 11.94 -8.78
C VAL A 204 -29.19 11.93 -8.22
N ALA A 205 -29.35 12.20 -6.93
CA ALA A 205 -30.64 12.39 -6.28
C ALA A 205 -31.45 13.47 -7.01
N PRO A 206 -32.72 13.22 -7.38
CA PRO A 206 -33.51 14.17 -8.16
C PRO A 206 -33.86 15.39 -7.32
N THR A 207 -33.13 16.49 -7.53
CA THR A 207 -33.46 17.80 -6.98
C THR A 207 -34.80 18.29 -7.52
N THR A 208 -35.58 18.98 -6.69
CA THR A 208 -36.86 19.60 -7.09
C THR A 208 -36.73 20.75 -8.09
N GLN A 209 -35.50 21.16 -8.40
CA GLN A 209 -35.18 22.02 -9.54
C GLN A 209 -34.80 21.13 -10.74
N PRO A 210 -35.40 21.33 -11.93
CA PRO A 210 -34.92 20.69 -13.15
C PRO A 210 -33.49 21.14 -13.44
N PRO A 211 -32.65 20.30 -14.09
CA PRO A 211 -31.34 20.74 -14.54
C PRO A 211 -31.50 21.92 -15.50
N GLY A 212 -30.95 23.08 -15.13
CA GLY A 212 -30.99 24.27 -15.97
C GLY A 212 -30.34 24.01 -17.34
N PRO A 213 -30.72 24.74 -18.40
CA PRO A 213 -30.27 24.48 -19.78
C PRO A 213 -28.76 24.65 -20.01
N LEU A 214 -28.01 25.06 -18.98
CA LEU A 214 -26.56 25.25 -18.97
C LEU A 214 -25.79 24.19 -18.16
N ALA A 215 -26.46 23.14 -17.65
CA ALA A 215 -25.78 22.00 -17.05
C ALA A 215 -24.86 21.33 -18.09
N PRO A 216 -23.56 21.10 -17.80
CA PRO A 216 -22.64 20.54 -18.78
C PRO A 216 -23.10 19.14 -19.24
N PRO A 217 -23.10 18.85 -20.55
CA PRO A 217 -23.71 17.62 -21.07
C PRO A 217 -22.93 16.38 -20.61
N ARG A 218 -23.59 15.48 -19.87
CA ARG A 218 -23.03 14.23 -19.30
C ARG A 218 -22.14 13.48 -20.32
N MET A 219 -20.82 13.61 -20.16
CA MET A 219 -19.74 13.04 -20.98
C MET A 219 -20.08 12.74 -22.46
N GLY A 220 -20.82 13.63 -23.14
CA GLY A 220 -21.20 13.49 -24.55
C GLY A 220 -21.79 12.13 -24.99
N LEU A 221 -22.38 11.35 -24.08
CA LEU A 221 -22.71 9.91 -24.26
C LEU A 221 -23.82 9.67 -25.32
N GLY A 222 -23.42 9.65 -26.60
CA GLY A 222 -24.28 9.52 -27.77
C GLY A 222 -24.18 10.68 -28.78
N MET A 223 -23.44 11.74 -28.47
CA MET A 223 -23.28 12.91 -29.35
C MET A 223 -22.26 12.65 -30.47
N LYS A 224 -22.52 13.19 -31.67
CA LYS A 224 -21.59 13.11 -32.81
C LYS A 224 -20.39 14.04 -32.58
N GLY A 225 -19.27 13.50 -32.11
CA GLY A 225 -18.02 14.24 -31.89
C GLY A 225 -16.89 13.38 -31.33
N ALA A 226 -15.84 14.00 -30.80
CA ALA A 226 -14.65 13.34 -30.24
C ALA A 226 -14.93 12.39 -29.06
N TRP A 227 -16.07 12.56 -28.38
CA TRP A 227 -16.37 12.05 -27.05
C TRP A 227 -17.10 10.69 -27.09
N ARG A 228 -16.78 9.83 -28.07
CA ARG A 228 -17.51 8.57 -28.33
C ARG A 228 -17.28 7.51 -27.26
N VAL A 229 -18.16 7.51 -26.26
CA VAL A 229 -18.40 6.38 -25.35
C VAL A 229 -19.70 5.69 -25.77
N GLU A 230 -19.65 4.37 -26.01
CA GLU A 230 -20.84 3.59 -26.35
C GLU A 230 -21.62 3.26 -25.06
N ARG A 231 -22.77 3.91 -24.86
CA ARG A 231 -23.78 3.50 -23.87
C ARG A 231 -24.35 2.14 -24.26
N LEU A 232 -24.48 1.26 -23.29
CA LEU A 232 -25.22 0.01 -23.45
C LEU A 232 -26.69 0.24 -23.04
N PRO A 233 -27.68 -0.24 -23.82
CA PRO A 233 -29.09 -0.06 -23.51
C PRO A 233 -29.51 -1.09 -22.46
N GLU A 234 -29.13 -0.83 -21.22
CA GLU A 234 -29.45 -1.62 -20.04
C GLU A 234 -30.15 -0.70 -19.04
N GLN A 235 -31.28 -1.15 -18.49
CA GLN A 235 -32.14 -0.29 -17.67
C GLN A 235 -31.52 -0.12 -16.28
N THR A 236 -30.99 1.07 -16.02
CA THR A 236 -30.31 1.41 -14.77
C THR A 236 -31.11 2.38 -13.92
N ASP A 237 -31.19 2.10 -12.63
CA ASP A 237 -31.53 3.08 -11.61
C ASP A 237 -30.22 3.61 -11.00
N PRO A 238 -29.83 4.87 -11.26
CA PRO A 238 -28.56 5.40 -10.79
C PRO A 238 -28.63 5.85 -9.32
N VAL A 239 -29.83 6.06 -8.75
CA VAL A 239 -30.01 6.34 -7.32
C VAL A 239 -29.80 5.06 -6.53
N GLN A 240 -30.44 3.96 -6.93
CA GLN A 240 -30.18 2.62 -6.38
C GLN A 240 -28.70 2.22 -6.52
N GLY A 241 -28.10 2.48 -7.68
CA GLY A 241 -26.69 2.21 -7.96
C GLY A 241 -25.73 2.95 -7.04
N ARG A 242 -25.88 4.28 -6.92
CA ARG A 242 -25.04 5.11 -6.02
C ARG A 242 -25.30 4.81 -4.54
N SER A 243 -26.53 4.49 -4.14
CA SER A 243 -26.82 4.01 -2.78
C SER A 243 -26.14 2.67 -2.49
N THR A 244 -26.13 1.74 -3.44
CA THR A 244 -25.42 0.44 -3.26
C THR A 244 -23.90 0.63 -3.07
N LEU A 245 -23.31 1.64 -3.73
CA LEU A 245 -21.91 2.03 -3.54
C LEU A 245 -21.68 2.66 -2.14
N LEU A 246 -22.61 3.50 -1.66
CA LEU A 246 -22.56 4.07 -0.32
C LEU A 246 -22.61 2.97 0.75
N ASP A 247 -23.58 2.06 0.68
CA ASP A 247 -23.74 0.93 1.61
C ASP A 247 -22.46 0.06 1.67
N LEU A 248 -21.79 -0.15 0.53
CA LEU A 248 -20.52 -0.88 0.46
C LEU A 248 -19.41 -0.17 1.26
N HIS A 249 -19.27 1.16 1.10
CA HIS A 249 -18.26 1.93 1.82
C HIS A 249 -18.61 2.10 3.32
N VAL A 250 -19.89 2.27 3.66
CA VAL A 250 -20.43 2.21 5.03
C VAL A 250 -20.03 0.89 5.70
N LEU A 251 -20.31 -0.25 5.06
CA LEU A 251 -19.98 -1.58 5.59
C LEU A 251 -18.46 -1.76 5.80
N CYS A 252 -17.64 -1.31 4.84
CA CYS A 252 -16.17 -1.34 5.00
C CYS A 252 -15.70 -0.49 6.20
N ALA A 253 -16.28 0.71 6.38
CA ALA A 253 -15.94 1.59 7.50
C ALA A 253 -16.34 1.01 8.87
N LEU A 254 -17.56 0.45 8.98
CA LEU A 254 -18.03 -0.22 10.21
C LEU A 254 -17.15 -1.42 10.57
N ILE A 255 -16.80 -2.26 9.60
CA ILE A 255 -15.92 -3.42 9.81
C ILE A 255 -14.54 -2.97 10.32
N LEU A 256 -13.95 -1.93 9.71
CA LEU A 256 -12.66 -1.43 10.16
C LEU A 256 -12.74 -0.81 11.56
N GLY A 257 -13.82 -0.10 11.88
CA GLY A 257 -14.11 0.38 13.24
C GLY A 257 -14.17 -0.77 14.26
N ILE A 258 -14.86 -1.87 13.94
CA ILE A 258 -14.90 -3.08 14.78
C ILE A 258 -13.50 -3.68 14.96
N HIS A 259 -12.68 -3.77 13.90
CA HIS A 259 -11.28 -4.22 14.00
C HIS A 259 -10.43 -3.35 14.93
N ILE A 260 -10.63 -2.03 14.94
CA ILE A 260 -9.96 -1.09 15.84
C ILE A 260 -10.45 -1.30 17.28
N CYS A 261 -11.76 -1.24 17.52
CA CYS A 261 -12.37 -1.35 18.84
C CYS A 261 -12.03 -2.68 19.54
N VAL A 262 -12.15 -3.82 18.84
CA VAL A 262 -11.76 -5.14 19.38
C VAL A 262 -10.29 -5.17 19.77
N SER A 263 -9.41 -4.59 18.93
CA SER A 263 -7.97 -4.52 19.22
C SER A 263 -7.66 -3.65 20.44
N SER A 264 -8.34 -2.52 20.61
CA SER A 264 -8.19 -1.62 21.75
C SER A 264 -8.69 -2.26 23.05
N CYS A 265 -9.88 -2.88 23.03
CA CYS A 265 -10.45 -3.58 24.18
C CYS A 265 -9.57 -4.74 24.65
N VAL A 266 -9.07 -5.59 23.73
CA VAL A 266 -8.19 -6.70 24.08
C VAL A 266 -6.83 -6.21 24.60
N ARG A 267 -6.28 -5.12 24.04
CA ARG A 267 -5.04 -4.52 24.56
C ARG A 267 -5.22 -3.97 25.98
N ALA A 268 -6.33 -3.29 26.26
CA ALA A 268 -6.66 -2.80 27.59
C ALA A 268 -6.83 -3.96 28.60
N TYR A 269 -7.54 -5.03 28.21
CA TYR A 269 -7.70 -6.24 29.01
C TYR A 269 -6.35 -6.92 29.34
N CYS A 270 -5.48 -7.09 28.34
CA CYS A 270 -4.15 -7.67 28.55
C CYS A 270 -3.27 -6.80 29.45
N LYS A 271 -3.33 -5.46 29.31
CA LYS A 271 -2.65 -4.52 30.22
C LYS A 271 -3.12 -4.70 31.67
N ARG A 272 -4.43 -4.78 31.92
CA ARG A 272 -5.01 -4.99 33.26
C ARG A 272 -4.56 -6.31 33.92
N ARG A 273 -4.34 -7.37 33.15
CA ARG A 273 -3.88 -8.68 33.65
C ARG A 273 -2.35 -8.88 33.65
N ALA A 274 -1.56 -7.83 33.41
CA ALA A 274 -0.10 -7.88 33.20
C ALA A 274 0.39 -8.85 32.10
N HIS A 275 -0.53 -9.44 31.32
CA HIS A 275 -0.24 -10.41 30.29
C HIS A 275 0.32 -9.71 29.05
N HIS A 276 1.63 -9.83 28.87
CA HIS A 276 2.30 -9.39 27.64
C HIS A 276 1.77 -10.18 26.44
N TRP A 277 1.15 -9.48 25.48
CA TRP A 277 0.60 -10.06 24.26
C TRP A 277 1.71 -10.62 23.36
N LYS A 278 2.05 -11.91 23.56
CA LYS A 278 3.04 -12.62 22.76
C LYS A 278 2.56 -12.73 21.31
N SER A 279 3.34 -12.23 20.35
CA SER A 279 2.94 -12.21 18.94
C SER A 279 2.68 -13.63 18.42
N LEU A 280 1.47 -13.90 17.96
CA LEU A 280 1.06 -15.21 17.45
C LEU A 280 1.98 -15.70 16.30
N PRO A 281 2.24 -17.02 16.20
CA PRO A 281 2.90 -17.62 15.05
C PRO A 281 2.12 -17.31 13.75
N PRO A 282 2.79 -17.14 12.58
CA PRO A 282 2.13 -16.67 11.36
C PRO A 282 0.91 -17.48 10.93
N GLY A 283 0.93 -18.81 11.09
CA GLY A 283 -0.20 -19.69 10.77
C GLY A 283 -1.36 -19.61 11.78
N LYS A 284 -1.09 -19.43 13.08
CA LYS A 284 -2.15 -19.19 14.08
C LYS A 284 -2.79 -17.81 13.88
N SER A 285 -1.97 -16.79 13.56
CA SER A 285 -2.46 -15.46 13.15
C SER A 285 -3.30 -15.51 11.87
N PHE A 286 -2.98 -16.39 10.91
CA PHE A 286 -3.82 -16.63 9.73
C PHE A 286 -5.18 -17.22 10.12
N LEU A 287 -5.19 -18.34 10.83
CA LEU A 287 -6.43 -19.05 11.17
C LEU A 287 -7.37 -18.19 12.01
N ILE A 288 -6.86 -17.54 13.06
CA ILE A 288 -7.67 -16.70 13.96
C ILE A 288 -8.23 -15.48 13.23
N PHE A 289 -7.46 -14.85 12.33
CA PHE A 289 -7.95 -13.71 11.55
C PHE A 289 -9.09 -14.12 10.60
N HIS A 290 -8.94 -15.20 9.83
CA HIS A 290 -9.95 -15.60 8.86
C HIS A 290 -11.19 -16.21 9.52
N ALA A 291 -11.03 -16.88 10.67
CA ALA A 291 -12.17 -17.29 11.51
C ALA A 291 -12.96 -16.07 12.02
N PHE A 292 -12.26 -15.05 12.54
CA PHE A 292 -12.91 -13.78 12.93
C PHE A 292 -13.60 -13.11 11.73
N ALA A 293 -12.94 -13.07 10.56
CA ALA A 293 -13.49 -12.42 9.38
C ALA A 293 -14.75 -13.13 8.86
N LEU A 294 -14.78 -14.46 8.86
CA LEU A 294 -15.98 -15.25 8.55
C LEU A 294 -17.10 -14.99 9.55
N ILE A 295 -16.82 -15.04 10.85
CA ILE A 295 -17.81 -14.77 11.92
C ILE A 295 -18.39 -13.36 11.75
N LEU A 296 -17.55 -12.33 11.59
CA LEU A 296 -18.01 -10.95 11.42
C LEU A 296 -18.82 -10.76 10.13
N SER A 297 -18.43 -11.42 9.03
CA SER A 297 -19.18 -11.37 7.77
C SER A 297 -20.56 -12.01 7.91
N SER A 298 -20.66 -13.14 8.61
CA SER A 298 -21.94 -13.78 8.95
C SER A 298 -22.79 -12.89 9.87
N VAL A 299 -22.20 -12.23 10.87
CA VAL A 299 -22.91 -11.30 11.75
C VAL A 299 -23.47 -10.11 10.96
N CYS A 300 -22.68 -9.46 10.10
CA CYS A 300 -23.16 -8.37 9.25
C CYS A 300 -24.31 -8.81 8.34
N MET A 301 -24.24 -10.02 7.78
CA MET A 301 -25.33 -10.61 6.98
C MET A 301 -26.58 -10.86 7.82
N SER A 302 -26.45 -11.50 8.99
CA SER A 302 -27.57 -11.80 9.88
C SER A 302 -28.25 -10.55 10.42
N VAL A 303 -27.50 -9.50 10.77
CA VAL A 303 -28.07 -8.20 11.18
C VAL A 303 -28.94 -7.62 10.07
N GLN A 304 -28.47 -7.59 8.82
CA GLN A 304 -29.26 -7.11 7.68
C GLN A 304 -30.51 -7.98 7.42
N ILE A 305 -30.42 -9.31 7.59
CA ILE A 305 -31.58 -10.22 7.49
C ILE A 305 -32.61 -9.90 8.59
N VAL A 306 -32.18 -9.68 9.83
CA VAL A 306 -33.06 -9.32 10.94
C VAL A 306 -33.72 -7.96 10.70
N CYS A 307 -32.97 -6.94 10.29
CA CYS A 307 -33.54 -5.63 9.91
C CYS A 307 -34.58 -5.74 8.79
N ARG A 308 -34.39 -6.67 7.84
CA ARG A 308 -35.37 -6.96 6.78
C ARG A 308 -36.61 -7.69 7.32
N ALA A 309 -36.45 -8.66 8.20
CA ALA A 309 -37.55 -9.39 8.83
C ALA A 309 -38.41 -8.52 9.77
N THR A 310 -37.81 -7.53 10.45
CA THR A 310 -38.53 -6.62 11.36
C THR A 310 -39.11 -5.38 10.67
N GLY A 311 -39.11 -5.30 9.33
CA GLY A 311 -39.60 -4.14 8.56
C GLY A 311 -38.67 -2.91 8.58
N HIS A 312 -37.60 -2.91 9.38
CA HIS A 312 -36.61 -1.85 9.49
C HIS A 312 -35.57 -1.86 8.35
N ALA A 313 -35.94 -2.45 7.20
CA ALA A 313 -35.06 -2.76 6.06
C ALA A 313 -34.39 -1.52 5.45
N HIS A 314 -35.04 -0.35 5.55
CA HIS A 314 -34.64 0.91 4.95
C HIS A 314 -33.48 1.61 5.70
N TRP A 315 -33.30 1.31 6.99
CA TRP A 315 -32.32 2.00 7.83
C TRP A 315 -30.87 1.51 7.71
N LEU A 316 -30.63 0.28 7.23
CA LEU A 316 -29.28 -0.32 7.30
C LEU A 316 -28.96 -1.26 6.13
N LEU A 317 -27.98 -0.87 5.31
CA LEU A 317 -27.51 -1.59 4.13
C LEU A 317 -28.68 -1.96 3.19
N ALA A 318 -29.68 -1.08 3.11
CA ALA A 318 -30.95 -1.34 2.46
C ALA A 318 -30.79 -1.69 0.98
N SER A 319 -29.80 -1.07 0.33
CA SER A 319 -29.65 -1.03 -1.12
C SER A 319 -28.78 -2.17 -1.66
N MET A 320 -27.98 -2.86 -0.84
CA MET A 320 -27.25 -4.05 -1.28
C MET A 320 -28.02 -5.38 -1.08
N PRO A 321 -27.95 -6.34 -2.01
CA PRO A 321 -28.53 -7.68 -1.81
C PRO A 321 -27.73 -8.46 -0.75
N THR A 322 -28.37 -9.37 -0.01
CA THR A 322 -27.77 -9.97 1.20
C THR A 322 -26.51 -10.80 0.97
N TRP A 323 -26.37 -11.43 -0.20
CA TRP A 323 -25.12 -12.11 -0.58
C TRP A 323 -23.96 -11.12 -0.76
N MET A 324 -24.25 -9.89 -1.21
CA MET A 324 -23.26 -8.83 -1.40
C MET A 324 -22.76 -8.30 -0.05
N THR A 325 -23.61 -8.25 0.97
CA THR A 325 -23.24 -7.95 2.36
C THR A 325 -22.15 -8.89 2.87
N PHE A 326 -22.40 -10.19 2.81
CA PHE A 326 -21.46 -11.22 3.27
C PHE A 326 -20.14 -11.19 2.47
N THR A 327 -20.24 -11.12 1.13
CA THR A 327 -19.06 -11.17 0.26
C THR A 327 -18.24 -9.87 0.29
N THR A 328 -18.86 -8.70 0.46
CA THR A 328 -18.17 -7.43 0.75
C THR A 328 -17.38 -7.54 2.06
N ALA A 329 -18.06 -7.96 3.14
CA ALA A 329 -17.44 -8.08 4.45
C ALA A 329 -16.24 -9.04 4.45
N LEU A 330 -16.36 -10.18 3.78
CA LEU A 330 -15.29 -11.18 3.69
C LEU A 330 -14.14 -10.69 2.80
N LEU A 331 -14.43 -10.12 1.62
CA LEU A 331 -13.42 -9.65 0.68
C LEU A 331 -12.61 -8.48 1.23
N PHE A 332 -13.26 -7.50 1.86
CA PHE A 332 -12.58 -6.34 2.45
C PHE A 332 -11.60 -6.77 3.55
N GLN A 333 -12.02 -7.67 4.44
CA GLN A 333 -11.15 -8.20 5.51
C GLN A 333 -9.98 -9.04 4.97
N ASN A 334 -10.22 -9.87 3.95
CA ASN A 334 -9.16 -10.61 3.27
C ASN A 334 -8.13 -9.66 2.61
N GLN A 335 -8.59 -8.57 1.99
CA GLN A 335 -7.71 -7.52 1.45
C GLN A 335 -6.91 -6.81 2.56
N LEU A 336 -7.53 -6.40 3.67
CA LEU A 336 -6.81 -5.84 4.82
C LEU A 336 -5.67 -6.75 5.31
N TYR A 337 -5.93 -8.07 5.43
CA TYR A 337 -4.93 -9.04 5.86
C TYR A 337 -3.80 -9.25 4.83
N MET A 338 -4.13 -9.28 3.54
CA MET A 338 -3.13 -9.43 2.47
C MET A 338 -2.27 -8.17 2.33
N VAL A 339 -2.89 -6.99 2.22
CA VAL A 339 -2.19 -5.72 1.97
C VAL A 339 -1.31 -5.34 3.17
N THR A 340 -1.75 -5.48 4.42
CA THR A 340 -0.88 -5.24 5.60
C THR A 340 0.39 -6.11 5.62
N ARG A 341 0.32 -7.32 5.07
CA ARG A 341 1.46 -8.26 5.04
C ARG A 341 2.38 -8.06 3.85
N VAL A 342 1.87 -7.45 2.78
CA VAL A 342 2.55 -7.12 1.52
C VAL A 342 3.16 -5.72 1.58
N ALA A 343 2.37 -4.68 1.82
CA ALA A 343 2.78 -3.27 1.88
C ALA A 343 3.31 -2.84 3.26
N ARG A 344 4.07 -3.72 3.94
CA ARG A 344 4.55 -3.51 5.32
C ARG A 344 5.25 -2.15 5.46
N GLN A 345 4.82 -1.35 6.41
CA GLN A 345 5.35 -0.02 6.76
C GLN A 345 5.17 1.08 5.70
N ASN A 346 4.59 0.78 4.52
CA ASN A 346 4.26 1.80 3.53
C ASN A 346 2.97 2.54 3.89
N CYS A 347 1.89 1.82 4.20
CA CYS A 347 0.56 2.41 4.39
C CYS A 347 0.32 2.84 5.84
N THR A 348 -0.36 3.97 6.03
CA THR A 348 -1.15 4.28 7.24
C THR A 348 -2.43 3.43 7.28
N LEU A 349 -3.24 3.52 8.35
CA LEU A 349 -4.55 2.87 8.42
C LEU A 349 -5.53 3.51 7.43
N GLY A 350 -5.51 4.83 7.30
CA GLY A 350 -6.31 5.60 6.36
C GLY A 350 -6.02 5.21 4.92
N GLU A 351 -4.76 5.29 4.49
CA GLU A 351 -4.32 4.86 3.14
C GLU A 351 -4.73 3.41 2.85
N LEU A 352 -4.48 2.49 3.79
CA LEU A 352 -4.86 1.08 3.67
C LEU A 352 -6.37 0.90 3.52
N SER A 353 -7.17 1.63 4.30
CA SER A 353 -8.63 1.54 4.23
C SER A 353 -9.15 1.94 2.85
N ILE A 354 -8.57 3.01 2.26
CA ILE A 354 -8.93 3.51 0.95
C ILE A 354 -8.57 2.49 -0.14
N ILE A 355 -7.35 1.93 -0.11
CA ILE A 355 -6.92 0.87 -1.06
C ILE A 355 -7.87 -0.32 -1.02
N CYS A 356 -8.12 -0.88 0.17
CA CYS A 356 -8.92 -2.09 0.32
C CYS A 356 -10.40 -1.87 -0.01
N ALA A 357 -10.95 -0.69 0.31
CA ALA A 357 -12.34 -0.37 -0.01
C ALA A 357 -12.55 -0.10 -1.52
N VAL A 358 -11.64 0.62 -2.19
CA VAL A 358 -11.69 0.80 -3.66
C VAL A 358 -11.48 -0.53 -4.39
N GLY A 359 -10.54 -1.37 -3.92
CA GLY A 359 -10.35 -2.72 -4.47
C GLY A 359 -11.59 -3.62 -4.28
N THR A 360 -12.30 -3.47 -3.16
CA THR A 360 -13.57 -4.18 -2.89
C THR A 360 -14.70 -3.69 -3.80
N ALA A 361 -14.80 -2.37 -4.03
CA ALA A 361 -15.77 -1.79 -4.96
C ALA A 361 -15.53 -2.24 -6.41
N LEU A 362 -14.30 -2.15 -6.92
CA LEU A 362 -13.97 -2.58 -8.30
C LEU A 362 -14.23 -4.08 -8.53
N PHE A 363 -13.95 -4.94 -7.55
CA PHE A 363 -14.29 -6.35 -7.63
C PHE A 363 -15.81 -6.56 -7.70
N HIS A 364 -16.58 -5.89 -6.83
CA HIS A 364 -18.03 -6.00 -6.84
C HIS A 364 -18.67 -5.43 -8.10
N GLU A 365 -18.13 -4.36 -8.68
CA GLU A 365 -18.59 -3.84 -9.96
C GLU A 365 -18.41 -4.88 -11.08
N ALA A 366 -17.28 -5.60 -11.12
CA ALA A 366 -17.07 -6.72 -12.06
C ALA A 366 -18.02 -7.91 -11.81
N VAL A 367 -18.37 -8.20 -10.54
CA VAL A 367 -19.39 -9.20 -10.19
C VAL A 367 -20.78 -8.74 -10.62
N ILE A 368 -21.16 -7.49 -10.39
CA ILE A 368 -22.47 -6.93 -10.76
C ILE A 368 -22.63 -6.91 -12.29
N VAL A 369 -21.59 -6.53 -13.05
CA VAL A 369 -21.54 -6.66 -14.52
C VAL A 369 -21.72 -8.11 -14.97
N THR A 370 -21.06 -9.06 -14.31
CA THR A 370 -21.23 -10.49 -14.59
C THR A 370 -22.64 -10.98 -14.28
N MET A 371 -23.23 -10.56 -13.15
CA MET A 371 -24.56 -10.99 -12.71
C MET A 371 -25.70 -10.34 -13.50
N ALA A 372 -25.60 -9.05 -13.86
CA ALA A 372 -26.57 -8.39 -14.73
C ALA A 372 -26.65 -9.04 -16.13
N ARG A 373 -25.54 -9.60 -16.61
CA ARG A 373 -25.47 -10.33 -17.88
C ARG A 373 -26.09 -11.75 -17.81
N LEU A 374 -26.24 -12.32 -16.61
CA LEU A 374 -26.91 -13.61 -16.34
C LEU A 374 -28.37 -13.44 -15.93
N VAL A 375 -28.66 -12.39 -15.15
CA VAL A 375 -29.94 -12.10 -14.50
C VAL A 375 -30.22 -10.59 -14.64
N PRO A 376 -30.91 -10.15 -15.71
CA PRO A 376 -31.04 -8.73 -16.07
C PRO A 376 -31.50 -7.77 -14.95
N PRO A 377 -32.37 -8.15 -14.00
CA PRO A 377 -32.72 -7.30 -12.85
C PRO A 377 -31.54 -6.85 -11.95
N TYR A 378 -30.34 -7.41 -12.09
CA TYR A 378 -29.15 -6.92 -11.38
C TYR A 378 -28.57 -5.61 -11.96
N ALA A 379 -28.98 -5.17 -13.15
CA ALA A 379 -28.51 -3.91 -13.76
C ALA A 379 -28.81 -2.66 -12.92
N LYS A 380 -29.80 -2.71 -12.02
CA LYS A 380 -30.10 -1.63 -11.07
C LYS A 380 -29.02 -1.40 -9.99
N TYR A 381 -28.08 -2.33 -9.83
CA TYR A 381 -26.98 -2.21 -8.84
C TYR A 381 -25.69 -1.63 -9.44
N PHE A 382 -25.68 -1.23 -10.73
CA PHE A 382 -24.50 -0.59 -11.33
C PHE A 382 -24.15 0.72 -10.61
N PHE A 383 -22.91 0.84 -10.14
CA PHE A 383 -22.45 2.02 -9.40
C PHE A 383 -22.39 3.30 -10.26
N ARG A 384 -22.44 3.19 -11.59
CA ARG A 384 -22.33 4.26 -12.60
C ARG A 384 -22.94 3.81 -13.94
N GLU A 385 -22.96 4.66 -14.96
CA GLU A 385 -23.62 4.32 -16.24
C GLU A 385 -22.85 3.21 -17.01
N PRO A 386 -23.53 2.14 -17.49
CA PRO A 386 -22.86 1.00 -18.10
C PRO A 386 -22.26 1.36 -19.46
N SER A 387 -20.93 1.56 -19.45
CA SER A 387 -20.14 1.94 -20.61
C SER A 387 -19.15 0.84 -21.01
N ALA A 388 -18.88 0.73 -22.31
CA ALA A 388 -17.85 -0.18 -22.82
C ALA A 388 -16.44 0.14 -22.26
N ILE A 389 -16.18 1.39 -21.86
CA ILE A 389 -14.92 1.82 -21.24
C ILE A 389 -14.82 1.35 -19.78
N MET A 390 -15.92 1.42 -19.01
CA MET A 390 -15.99 0.80 -17.67
C MET A 390 -15.68 -0.69 -17.73
N TYR A 391 -16.26 -1.42 -18.69
CA TYR A 391 -15.96 -2.86 -18.85
C TYR A 391 -14.48 -3.11 -19.18
N CYS A 392 -13.86 -2.24 -20.00
CA CYS A 392 -12.42 -2.31 -20.27
C CYS A 392 -11.57 -1.98 -19.03
N GLN A 393 -11.97 -1.00 -18.22
CA GLN A 393 -11.31 -0.68 -16.94
C GLN A 393 -11.33 -1.90 -16.00
N LEU A 394 -12.48 -2.56 -15.87
CA LEU A 394 -12.62 -3.76 -15.03
C LEU A 394 -11.78 -4.92 -15.55
N ALA A 395 -11.81 -5.18 -16.86
CA ALA A 395 -10.97 -6.20 -17.51
C ALA A 395 -9.46 -5.94 -17.31
N LEU A 396 -9.02 -4.67 -17.28
CA LEU A 396 -7.63 -4.29 -17.05
C LEU A 396 -7.24 -4.38 -15.57
N ILE A 397 -7.96 -3.68 -14.68
CA ILE A 397 -7.56 -3.55 -13.27
C ILE A 397 -7.86 -4.85 -12.50
N VAL A 398 -9.11 -5.31 -12.50
CA VAL A 398 -9.52 -6.54 -11.80
C VAL A 398 -8.86 -7.76 -12.45
N GLY A 399 -8.72 -7.75 -13.79
CA GLY A 399 -8.00 -8.79 -14.52
C GLY A 399 -6.52 -8.90 -14.16
N MET A 400 -5.80 -7.78 -13.96
CA MET A 400 -4.41 -7.83 -13.48
C MET A 400 -4.30 -8.38 -12.06
N PHE A 401 -5.20 -8.02 -11.15
CA PHE A 401 -5.24 -8.62 -9.81
C PHE A 401 -5.57 -10.12 -9.86
N LEU A 402 -6.45 -10.55 -10.76
CA LEU A 402 -6.75 -11.96 -10.99
C LEU A 402 -5.53 -12.74 -11.49
N ILE A 403 -4.79 -12.19 -12.46
CA ILE A 403 -3.53 -12.78 -12.96
C ILE A 403 -2.50 -12.89 -11.82
N GLY A 404 -2.34 -11.84 -11.01
CA GLY A 404 -1.46 -11.84 -9.83
C GLY A 404 -1.84 -12.89 -8.78
N TYR A 405 -3.14 -13.07 -8.53
CA TYR A 405 -3.68 -14.04 -7.59
C TYR A 405 -3.51 -15.49 -8.08
N VAL A 406 -3.98 -15.79 -9.29
CA VAL A 406 -3.93 -17.14 -9.89
C VAL A 406 -2.49 -17.61 -10.11
N LEU A 407 -1.59 -16.72 -10.57
CA LEU A 407 -0.17 -17.05 -10.80
C LEU A 407 0.71 -16.81 -9.57
N SER A 408 0.13 -16.50 -8.41
CA SER A 408 0.87 -16.28 -7.16
C SER A 408 1.80 -17.44 -6.77
N PRO A 409 1.52 -18.74 -7.02
CA PRO A 409 2.47 -19.82 -6.71
C PRO A 409 3.76 -19.73 -7.56
N LEU A 410 3.65 -19.35 -8.82
CA LEU A 410 4.80 -19.18 -9.73
C LEU A 410 5.63 -17.95 -9.34
N LEU A 411 4.95 -16.85 -9.00
CA LEU A 411 5.56 -15.61 -8.51
C LEU A 411 6.31 -15.83 -7.19
N VAL A 412 5.69 -16.53 -6.22
CA VAL A 412 6.34 -16.91 -4.95
C VAL A 412 7.51 -17.88 -5.18
N LEU A 413 7.40 -18.83 -6.10
CA LEU A 413 8.52 -19.71 -6.47
C LEU A 413 9.68 -18.92 -7.10
N SER A 414 9.39 -17.90 -7.92
CA SER A 414 10.40 -17.02 -8.52
C SER A 414 11.17 -16.25 -7.45
N ARG A 415 10.45 -15.63 -6.50
CA ARG A 415 11.05 -14.94 -5.35
C ARG A 415 11.92 -15.90 -4.52
N ASN A 416 11.41 -17.09 -4.21
CA ASN A 416 12.14 -18.12 -3.46
C ASN A 416 13.41 -18.61 -4.17
N LEU A 417 13.38 -18.75 -5.51
CA LEU A 417 14.55 -19.16 -6.30
C LEU A 417 15.58 -18.04 -6.46
N ALA A 418 15.13 -16.78 -6.51
CA ALA A 418 16.00 -15.60 -6.57
C ALA A 418 16.72 -15.34 -5.23
N GLN A 419 16.03 -15.53 -4.10
CA GLN A 419 16.58 -15.28 -2.76
C GLN A 419 17.52 -16.38 -2.24
N ARG A 420 17.46 -17.61 -2.77
CA ARG A 420 18.33 -18.72 -2.33
C ARG A 420 19.76 -18.54 -2.89
N PRO A 421 20.81 -18.52 -2.04
CA PRO A 421 22.19 -18.46 -2.51
C PRO A 421 22.53 -19.72 -3.30
N THR A 422 23.36 -19.57 -4.35
CA THR A 422 23.65 -20.61 -5.36
C THR A 422 24.03 -21.95 -4.76
N HIS A 423 24.93 -21.97 -3.77
CA HIS A 423 25.39 -23.19 -3.09
C HIS A 423 24.28 -23.97 -2.36
N ARG A 424 23.15 -23.34 -2.02
CA ARG A 424 22.00 -24.01 -1.36
C ARG A 424 20.97 -24.55 -2.35
N LEU A 425 21.26 -24.55 -3.65
CA LEU A 425 20.41 -25.14 -4.69
C LEU A 425 20.94 -26.53 -5.07
N ARG A 426 20.04 -27.51 -5.20
CA ARG A 426 20.37 -28.88 -5.66
C ARG A 426 21.06 -28.92 -7.04
N TRP A 427 20.83 -27.90 -7.87
CA TRP A 427 21.35 -27.78 -9.22
C TRP A 427 21.81 -26.34 -9.51
N PRO A 428 22.99 -25.89 -9.01
CA PRO A 428 23.40 -24.48 -9.07
C PRO A 428 23.57 -23.99 -10.51
N LEU A 429 24.20 -24.78 -11.38
CA LEU A 429 24.41 -24.48 -12.80
C LEU A 429 23.10 -24.25 -13.56
N LYS A 430 22.02 -24.99 -13.20
CA LYS A 430 20.71 -24.87 -13.84
C LYS A 430 19.84 -23.73 -13.29
N ARG A 431 20.31 -22.93 -12.31
CA ARG A 431 19.54 -21.81 -11.71
C ARG A 431 19.00 -20.83 -12.76
N ASN A 432 19.83 -20.44 -13.72
CA ASN A 432 19.44 -19.47 -14.75
C ASN A 432 18.40 -20.04 -15.73
N LEU A 433 18.50 -21.34 -16.06
CA LEU A 433 17.48 -22.06 -16.83
C LEU A 433 16.15 -22.10 -16.07
N HIS A 434 16.15 -22.50 -14.79
CA HIS A 434 14.93 -22.55 -13.98
C HIS A 434 14.27 -21.16 -13.82
N ARG A 435 15.05 -20.08 -13.66
CA ARG A 435 14.50 -18.70 -13.64
C ARG A 435 13.91 -18.28 -14.99
N ARG A 436 14.53 -18.67 -16.11
CA ARG A 436 14.00 -18.43 -17.47
C ARG A 436 12.70 -19.20 -17.72
N LEU A 437 12.67 -20.50 -17.42
CA LEU A 437 11.48 -21.33 -17.57
C LEU A 437 10.31 -20.85 -16.71
N LEU A 438 10.57 -20.41 -15.48
CA LEU A 438 9.53 -19.91 -14.58
C LEU A 438 8.99 -18.54 -14.99
N ALA A 439 9.84 -17.66 -15.54
CA ALA A 439 9.40 -16.41 -16.14
C ALA A 439 8.59 -16.65 -17.43
N LEU A 440 9.06 -17.55 -18.30
CA LEU A 440 8.33 -17.97 -19.50
C LEU A 440 6.95 -18.54 -19.14
N ALA A 441 6.88 -19.44 -18.16
CA ALA A 441 5.61 -19.97 -17.65
C ALA A 441 4.69 -18.86 -17.13
N PHE A 442 5.20 -17.91 -16.34
CA PHE A 442 4.41 -16.76 -15.89
C PHE A 442 3.83 -15.94 -17.05
N PHE A 443 4.64 -15.60 -18.07
CA PHE A 443 4.14 -14.83 -19.22
C PHE A 443 3.18 -15.64 -20.11
N VAL A 444 3.44 -16.93 -20.34
CA VAL A 444 2.56 -17.82 -21.12
C VAL A 444 1.21 -18.02 -20.41
N PHE A 445 1.20 -18.27 -19.10
CA PHE A 445 -0.06 -18.39 -18.35
C PHE A 445 -0.77 -17.04 -18.20
N SER A 446 -0.05 -15.91 -18.11
CA SER A 446 -0.67 -14.58 -18.14
C SER A 446 -1.38 -14.34 -19.48
N LEU A 447 -0.72 -14.67 -20.59
CA LEU A 447 -1.31 -14.58 -21.93
C LEU A 447 -2.51 -15.53 -22.08
N ALA A 448 -2.43 -16.76 -21.54
CA ALA A 448 -3.55 -17.70 -21.54
C ALA A 448 -4.76 -17.19 -20.74
N LEU A 449 -4.54 -16.52 -19.59
CA LEU A 449 -5.63 -15.88 -18.83
C LEU A 449 -6.21 -14.67 -19.58
N VAL A 450 -5.38 -13.86 -20.25
CA VAL A 450 -5.86 -12.74 -21.08
C VAL A 450 -6.70 -13.24 -22.26
N LEU A 451 -6.21 -14.21 -23.02
CA LEU A 451 -6.87 -14.71 -24.24
C LEU A 451 -8.03 -15.67 -23.95
N GLY A 452 -7.95 -16.46 -22.89
CA GLY A 452 -8.93 -17.51 -22.56
C GLY A 452 -9.98 -17.11 -21.52
N VAL A 453 -9.74 -16.07 -20.71
CA VAL A 453 -10.68 -15.62 -19.67
C VAL A 453 -11.08 -14.16 -19.85
N LEU A 454 -10.13 -13.22 -19.84
CA LEU A 454 -10.44 -11.78 -19.78
C LEU A 454 -11.02 -11.23 -21.09
N ALA A 455 -10.40 -11.53 -22.24
CA ALA A 455 -10.90 -11.06 -23.53
C ALA A 455 -12.24 -11.73 -23.94
N PRO A 456 -12.48 -13.05 -23.69
CA PRO A 456 -13.80 -13.66 -23.87
C PRO A 456 -14.86 -13.08 -22.93
N TRP A 457 -14.55 -12.85 -21.64
CA TRP A 457 -15.47 -12.19 -20.72
C TRP A 457 -15.84 -10.79 -21.21
N LEU A 458 -14.85 -9.96 -21.56
CA LEU A 458 -15.09 -8.61 -22.09
C LEU A 458 -15.89 -8.65 -23.40
N GLY A 459 -15.63 -9.59 -24.31
CA GLY A 459 -16.41 -9.78 -25.53
C GLY A 459 -17.86 -10.23 -25.29
N TRP A 460 -18.10 -11.03 -24.25
CA TRP A 460 -19.45 -11.42 -23.82
C TRP A 460 -20.23 -10.24 -23.23
N GLN A 461 -19.58 -9.39 -22.43
CA GLN A 461 -20.17 -8.13 -21.93
C GLN A 461 -20.46 -7.16 -23.09
N LEU A 462 -19.55 -7.04 -24.05
CA LEU A 462 -19.73 -6.28 -25.31
C LEU A 462 -20.67 -7.00 -26.32
N ARG A 463 -21.65 -7.78 -25.82
CA ARG A 463 -22.71 -8.46 -26.59
C ARG A 463 -22.19 -9.31 -27.77
N LYS A 464 -21.21 -10.19 -27.48
CA LYS A 464 -20.50 -11.08 -28.42
C LYS A 464 -19.63 -10.38 -29.48
N ARG A 465 -19.37 -9.07 -29.35
CA ARG A 465 -18.37 -8.39 -30.21
C ARG A 465 -16.96 -8.74 -29.76
N SER A 466 -16.01 -8.85 -30.69
CA SER A 466 -14.59 -9.02 -30.35
C SER A 466 -14.07 -7.79 -29.59
N ALA A 467 -13.56 -8.00 -28.38
CA ALA A 467 -12.96 -6.95 -27.57
C ALA A 467 -11.77 -6.28 -28.29
N TRP A 468 -10.97 -7.05 -29.02
CA TRP A 468 -9.87 -6.54 -29.84
C TRP A 468 -10.35 -5.65 -30.98
N PHE A 469 -11.44 -6.04 -31.66
CA PHE A 469 -12.05 -5.21 -32.71
C PHE A 469 -12.67 -3.94 -32.14
N TYR A 470 -13.31 -4.02 -30.96
CA TYR A 470 -13.79 -2.83 -30.25
C TYR A 470 -12.63 -1.86 -29.94
N LEU A 471 -11.54 -2.34 -29.35
CA LEU A 471 -10.37 -1.50 -29.01
C LEU A 471 -9.68 -0.90 -30.25
N ALA A 472 -9.52 -1.68 -31.32
CA ALA A 472 -8.97 -1.18 -32.59
C ALA A 472 -9.87 -0.10 -33.23
N ARG A 473 -11.20 -0.34 -33.26
CA ARG A 473 -12.17 0.66 -33.71
C ARG A 473 -12.20 1.90 -32.81
N PHE A 474 -12.01 1.72 -31.50
CA PHE A 474 -11.93 2.81 -30.52
C PHE A 474 -10.71 3.70 -30.80
N MET A 475 -9.53 3.16 -31.13
CA MET A 475 -8.38 4.00 -31.53
C MET A 475 -8.70 4.89 -32.75
N LEU A 476 -9.47 4.38 -33.72
CA LEU A 476 -9.88 5.09 -34.93
C LEU A 476 -11.08 6.05 -34.72
N GLN A 477 -11.72 6.05 -33.54
CA GLN A 477 -12.99 6.75 -33.29
C GLN A 477 -12.89 8.17 -32.70
N GLY A 478 -11.70 8.79 -32.74
CA GLY A 478 -11.52 10.21 -32.39
C GLY A 478 -12.25 11.19 -33.32
N PRO A 479 -12.01 12.52 -33.18
CA PRO A 479 -12.52 13.53 -34.12
C PRO A 479 -11.93 13.34 -35.53
N TYR A 480 -10.66 12.94 -35.59
CA TYR A 480 -9.99 12.42 -36.78
C TYR A 480 -9.47 11.01 -36.48
N TRP A 481 -9.38 10.15 -37.49
CA TRP A 481 -8.93 8.75 -37.34
C TRP A 481 -7.50 8.63 -36.79
N TRP A 482 -6.64 9.63 -37.07
CA TRP A 482 -5.26 9.70 -36.61
C TRP A 482 -5.10 10.37 -35.23
N PHE A 483 -6.15 11.00 -34.67
CA PHE A 483 -6.01 11.88 -33.51
C PHE A 483 -5.44 11.18 -32.27
N ARG A 484 -5.96 9.98 -31.95
CA ARG A 484 -5.47 9.18 -30.80
C ARG A 484 -4.05 8.64 -31.03
N PHE A 485 -3.66 8.40 -32.27
CA PHE A 485 -2.28 8.03 -32.63
C PHE A 485 -1.31 9.21 -32.52
N ALA A 486 -1.72 10.43 -32.90
CA ALA A 486 -0.92 11.64 -32.67
C ALA A 486 -0.76 11.94 -31.17
N LEU A 487 -1.80 11.71 -30.36
CA LEU A 487 -1.72 11.83 -28.90
C LEU A 487 -0.79 10.79 -28.27
N LEU A 488 -0.81 9.54 -28.76
CA LEU A 488 0.19 8.51 -28.41
C LEU A 488 1.61 8.90 -28.83
N ALA A 489 1.80 9.49 -30.00
CA ALA A 489 3.10 9.97 -30.47
C ALA A 489 3.62 11.15 -29.62
N TYR A 490 2.73 12.06 -29.21
CA TYR A 490 3.03 13.15 -28.28
C TYR A 490 3.49 12.63 -26.91
N TRP A 491 2.77 11.68 -26.31
CA TRP A 491 3.22 11.02 -25.08
C TRP A 491 4.52 10.24 -25.28
N GLY A 492 4.69 9.58 -26.42
CA GLY A 492 5.93 8.90 -26.80
C GLY A 492 7.12 9.86 -26.83
N ALA A 493 6.95 11.04 -27.43
CA ALA A 493 7.97 12.09 -27.46
C ALA A 493 8.27 12.61 -26.04
N LEU A 494 7.25 12.97 -25.25
CA LEU A 494 7.43 13.44 -23.87
C LEU A 494 8.12 12.39 -22.97
N CYS A 495 7.74 11.12 -23.07
CA CYS A 495 8.37 10.03 -22.32
C CYS A 495 9.83 9.81 -22.74
N ASN A 496 10.16 9.91 -24.03
CA ASN A 496 11.56 9.83 -24.49
C ASN A 496 12.39 11.04 -24.04
N ILE A 497 11.83 12.26 -24.09
CA ILE A 497 12.48 13.47 -23.55
C ILE A 497 12.70 13.33 -22.04
N ALA A 498 11.72 12.81 -21.29
CA ALA A 498 11.84 12.57 -19.86
C ALA A 498 12.91 11.53 -19.53
N LEU A 499 12.92 10.38 -20.22
CA LEU A 499 13.96 9.35 -20.07
C LEU A 499 15.36 9.88 -20.42
N LEU A 500 15.49 10.69 -21.48
CA LEU A 500 16.75 11.33 -21.86
C LEU A 500 17.21 12.33 -20.80
N SER A 501 16.31 13.18 -20.28
CA SER A 501 16.63 14.14 -19.21
C SER A 501 17.06 13.44 -17.91
N ILE A 502 16.42 12.32 -17.55
CA ILE A 502 16.82 11.46 -16.43
C ILE A 502 18.20 10.85 -16.69
N GLN A 503 18.45 10.30 -17.87
CA GLN A 503 19.76 9.71 -18.20
C GLN A 503 20.88 10.76 -18.18
N LEU A 504 20.64 11.97 -18.70
CA LEU A 504 21.58 13.09 -18.66
C LEU A 504 21.84 13.58 -17.23
N MET A 505 20.80 13.66 -16.40
CA MET A 505 20.92 14.00 -14.96
C MET A 505 21.75 12.95 -14.22
N VAL A 506 21.44 11.66 -14.42
CA VAL A 506 22.19 10.54 -13.81
C VAL A 506 23.64 10.54 -14.28
N ASN A 507 23.91 10.69 -15.58
CA ASN A 507 25.27 10.76 -16.13
C ASN A 507 26.07 11.91 -15.49
N ARG A 508 25.46 13.10 -15.34
CA ARG A 508 26.09 14.24 -14.64
C ARG A 508 26.38 13.93 -13.17
N MET A 509 25.45 13.29 -12.44
CA MET A 509 25.68 12.89 -11.04
C MET A 509 26.84 11.89 -10.92
N TRP A 510 26.95 10.91 -11.81
CA TRP A 510 28.09 9.99 -11.84
C TRP A 510 29.41 10.71 -12.15
N GLN A 511 29.43 11.65 -13.10
CA GLN A 511 30.61 12.48 -13.39
C GLN A 511 31.06 13.24 -12.13
N TYR A 512 30.16 13.96 -11.45
CA TYR A 512 30.52 14.67 -10.21
C TYR A 512 30.97 13.74 -9.08
N ALA A 513 30.39 12.55 -8.94
CA ALA A 513 30.84 11.56 -7.95
C ALA A 513 32.27 11.07 -8.25
N THR A 514 32.56 10.70 -9.50
CA THR A 514 33.90 10.22 -9.90
C THR A 514 34.99 11.30 -9.82
N VAL A 515 34.65 12.57 -10.04
CA VAL A 515 35.58 13.70 -9.83
C VAL A 515 35.72 14.01 -8.34
N GLY A 516 34.67 13.87 -7.53
CA GLY A 516 34.71 14.08 -6.09
C GLY A 516 35.70 13.18 -5.35
N ASP A 517 35.75 11.89 -5.69
CA ASP A 517 36.70 10.92 -5.10
C ASP A 517 38.17 11.23 -5.44
N GLN A 518 38.45 11.95 -6.53
CA GLN A 518 39.80 12.42 -6.86
C GLN A 518 40.25 13.60 -5.98
N VAL A 519 39.31 14.31 -5.33
CA VAL A 519 39.58 15.58 -4.63
C VAL A 519 39.30 15.48 -3.12
N LYS A 520 39.80 14.43 -2.45
CA LYS A 520 40.06 14.46 -0.99
C LYS A 520 40.99 13.36 -0.43
N LYS A 521 42.30 13.58 -0.55
CA LYS A 521 43.32 13.07 0.40
C LYS A 521 44.38 14.14 0.74
N GLN A 522 43.96 15.22 1.40
CA GLN A 522 44.92 16.01 2.18
C GLN A 522 45.32 15.21 3.44
N PRO A 523 46.62 15.06 3.76
CA PRO A 523 47.06 14.37 4.96
C PRO A 523 46.66 15.16 6.21
N ARG A 524 46.10 14.49 7.22
CA ARG A 524 45.81 15.11 8.52
C ARG A 524 47.13 15.47 9.22
N TYR A 525 47.40 16.76 9.37
CA TYR A 525 48.37 17.26 10.33
C TYR A 525 47.99 16.78 11.74
N ARG A 526 48.93 16.13 12.44
CA ARG A 526 48.77 15.79 13.86
C ARG A 526 49.41 16.90 14.69
N PRO A 527 48.68 17.60 15.57
CA PRO A 527 49.31 18.39 16.62
C PRO A 527 49.99 17.42 17.61
N ASN A 528 51.29 17.58 17.82
CA ASN A 528 52.00 16.79 18.84
C ASN A 528 51.62 17.30 20.24
N SER A 529 51.30 16.37 21.15
CA SER A 529 51.07 16.68 22.56
C SER A 529 52.40 17.02 23.24
N GLY A 530 52.53 18.26 23.73
CA GLY A 530 53.73 18.70 24.43
C GLY A 530 53.82 18.15 25.85
N SER A 531 54.90 17.41 26.14
CA SER A 531 55.51 17.31 27.47
C SER A 531 56.97 17.72 27.29
N GLY A 532 57.34 18.90 27.78
CA GLY A 532 58.64 19.49 27.44
C GLY A 532 59.72 19.27 28.49
N THR A 533 60.99 19.32 28.06
CA THR A 533 62.13 19.84 28.84
C THR A 533 63.29 20.25 27.91
N SER A 534 63.97 21.34 28.30
CA SER A 534 65.39 21.67 28.09
C SER A 534 66.07 21.59 26.70
N ASN A 535 66.52 22.77 26.26
CA ASN A 535 67.90 23.11 25.83
C ASN A 535 68.42 22.86 24.39
N ALA A 536 68.57 24.00 23.68
CA ALA A 536 69.83 24.55 23.14
C ALA A 536 70.47 24.10 21.79
N SER A 537 70.82 25.15 21.00
CA SER A 537 71.94 25.32 20.05
C SER A 537 72.06 24.51 18.74
N GLY A 538 72.81 25.07 17.77
CA GLY A 538 73.12 24.52 16.43
C GLY A 538 72.03 24.81 15.37
N VAL A 539 72.15 25.63 14.32
CA VAL A 539 73.24 26.01 13.37
C VAL A 539 73.46 25.01 12.20
N ALA A 540 72.85 25.36 11.06
CA ALA A 540 73.30 25.24 9.67
C ALA A 540 73.55 23.89 8.92
N SER A 541 73.07 23.89 7.66
CA SER A 541 73.66 23.30 6.43
C SER A 541 73.57 21.78 6.14
N GLY A 542 73.85 21.39 4.88
CA GLY A 542 73.79 20.03 4.32
C GLY A 542 72.42 19.64 3.73
N ILE A 543 72.14 19.42 2.43
CA ILE A 543 72.86 18.98 1.21
C ILE A 543 72.90 17.44 0.97
N SER A 544 71.92 16.97 0.18
CA SER A 544 72.01 15.92 -0.87
C SER A 544 72.06 14.41 -0.51
N SER A 545 71.92 13.61 -1.58
CA SER A 545 72.00 12.13 -1.71
C SER A 545 70.85 11.33 -1.06
N VAL A 546 70.14 10.36 -1.68
CA VAL A 546 70.34 9.41 -2.81
C VAL A 546 70.81 8.01 -2.37
N GLY A 547 70.06 7.00 -2.81
CA GLY A 547 70.30 5.56 -2.59
C GLY A 547 69.18 4.91 -1.75
N SER A 548 68.70 3.68 -1.94
CA SER A 548 68.62 2.69 -3.04
C SER A 548 68.62 1.28 -2.39
N SER A 549 68.01 0.28 -3.04
CA SER A 549 67.83 -1.13 -2.58
C SER A 549 67.02 -1.31 -1.27
N ALA A 550 66.06 -2.22 -1.11
CA ALA A 550 65.73 -3.56 -1.67
C ALA A 550 66.24 -4.74 -0.83
N ILE A 551 65.62 -5.92 -1.03
CA ILE A 551 65.67 -7.13 -0.16
C ILE A 551 64.88 -6.92 1.15
N GLY A 552 64.09 -7.87 1.69
CA GLY A 552 63.73 -9.21 1.24
C GLY A 552 63.71 -10.18 2.41
N GLY A 553 62.57 -10.85 2.68
CA GLY A 553 62.45 -11.72 3.86
C GLY A 553 61.13 -12.47 3.94
N SER A 554 61.14 -13.75 3.56
CA SER A 554 60.04 -14.68 3.78
C SER A 554 60.19 -15.35 5.15
N GLY A 555 59.12 -15.43 5.93
CA GLY A 555 59.12 -16.11 7.23
C GLY A 555 57.81 -16.83 7.49
N ALA A 556 57.82 -18.16 7.44
CA ALA A 556 56.69 -19.01 7.81
C ALA A 556 56.95 -19.64 9.19
N GLY A 557 55.93 -19.61 10.06
CA GLY A 557 55.94 -20.25 11.38
C GLY A 557 54.54 -20.79 11.69
N ALA A 558 54.46 -21.96 12.32
CA ALA A 558 53.22 -22.73 12.43
C ALA A 558 52.95 -23.24 13.86
N GLY A 559 51.68 -23.52 14.15
CA GLY A 559 51.20 -24.10 15.41
C GLY A 559 50.45 -23.09 16.32
N SER A 560 49.46 -23.50 17.11
CA SER A 560 48.77 -24.80 17.14
C SER A 560 47.36 -24.74 17.75
N SER A 561 46.45 -25.55 17.18
CA SER A 561 45.33 -26.26 17.80
C SER A 561 44.40 -25.64 18.88
N HIS A 562 43.10 -25.69 18.54
CA HIS A 562 41.95 -26.10 19.39
C HIS A 562 41.27 -25.09 20.35
N GLY A 563 39.93 -25.17 20.39
CA GLY A 563 39.06 -24.29 21.18
C GLY A 563 37.59 -24.23 20.71
N ARG A 564 36.94 -25.37 20.45
CA ARG A 564 35.50 -25.39 20.09
C ARG A 564 34.63 -25.17 21.34
N ILE A 565 33.92 -24.06 21.41
CA ILE A 565 32.73 -23.91 22.28
C ILE A 565 31.55 -23.44 21.43
N SER A 566 30.58 -24.33 21.22
CA SER A 566 29.28 -24.00 20.65
C SER A 566 28.33 -23.55 21.76
N GLN A 567 27.85 -22.30 21.75
CA GLN A 567 26.69 -21.91 22.54
C GLN A 567 25.52 -21.54 21.63
N MET A 568 24.46 -22.36 21.71
CA MET A 568 23.27 -22.27 20.88
C MET A 568 22.19 -21.47 21.63
N SER A 569 22.08 -20.17 21.37
CA SER A 569 21.02 -19.33 21.98
C SER A 569 19.75 -19.37 21.12
N MET A 570 18.75 -20.15 21.53
CA MET A 570 17.41 -20.10 20.95
C MET A 570 16.68 -18.80 21.35
N HIS A 571 16.88 -17.73 20.59
CA HIS A 571 16.03 -16.54 20.65
C HIS A 571 15.13 -16.47 19.42
N GLY A 572 13.85 -16.81 19.60
CA GLY A 572 12.80 -16.90 18.57
C GLY A 572 12.34 -15.56 17.96
N ARG A 573 13.28 -14.68 17.61
CA ARG A 573 12.99 -13.52 16.76
C ARG A 573 12.71 -14.01 15.33
N THR A 574 11.55 -13.65 14.77
CA THR A 574 11.32 -13.77 13.32
C THR A 574 12.26 -12.80 12.60
N ALA A 575 13.46 -13.27 12.27
CA ALA A 575 14.49 -12.49 11.60
C ALA A 575 14.02 -12.10 10.20
N LEU A 576 14.10 -10.80 9.88
CA LEU A 576 14.09 -10.32 8.50
C LEU A 576 15.12 -11.11 7.69
N THR A 577 14.70 -11.65 6.54
CA THR A 577 15.55 -12.43 5.64
C THR A 577 16.73 -11.58 5.14
N ALA A 578 17.80 -12.22 4.66
CA ALA A 578 18.97 -11.49 4.16
C ALA A 578 18.62 -10.48 3.05
N THR A 579 17.60 -10.76 2.22
CA THR A 579 17.12 -9.84 1.19
C THR A 579 16.21 -8.74 1.74
N GLU A 580 15.32 -9.03 2.71
CA GLU A 580 14.57 -7.98 3.42
C GLU A 580 15.51 -7.03 4.16
N ARG A 581 16.56 -7.57 4.81
CA ARG A 581 17.62 -6.75 5.41
C ARG A 581 18.41 -5.99 4.36
N ALA A 582 18.71 -6.57 3.20
CA ALA A 582 19.42 -5.84 2.14
C ALA A 582 18.57 -4.73 1.52
N SER A 583 17.25 -4.90 1.39
CA SER A 583 16.35 -3.83 0.92
C SER A 583 16.17 -2.75 1.98
N THR A 584 15.98 -3.10 3.27
CA THR A 584 15.91 -2.08 4.33
C THR A 584 17.26 -1.42 4.57
N LEU A 585 18.39 -2.16 4.52
CA LEU A 585 19.72 -1.57 4.65
C LEU A 585 20.11 -0.75 3.42
N ALA A 586 19.66 -1.08 2.21
CA ALA A 586 19.84 -0.17 1.07
C ALA A 586 18.98 1.09 1.25
N ALA A 587 17.71 0.95 1.63
CA ALA A 587 16.84 2.09 1.90
C ALA A 587 17.39 2.98 3.03
N THR A 588 17.85 2.41 4.16
CA THR A 588 18.48 3.20 5.23
C THR A 588 19.86 3.69 4.82
N GLN A 589 20.73 2.93 4.14
CA GLN A 589 22.03 3.47 3.72
C GLN A 589 21.92 4.59 2.67
N PHE A 590 20.85 4.65 1.88
CA PHE A 590 20.56 5.83 1.04
C PHE A 590 19.87 6.96 1.83
N SER A 591 19.00 6.65 2.81
CA SER A 591 18.33 7.66 3.66
C SER A 591 19.28 8.29 4.69
N GLU A 592 20.00 7.47 5.47
CA GLU A 592 21.06 7.86 6.42
C GLU A 592 22.21 8.57 5.70
N ARG A 593 22.50 8.25 4.43
CA ARG A 593 23.46 9.04 3.63
C ARG A 593 22.87 10.41 3.25
N GLY A 594 21.57 10.50 2.97
CA GLY A 594 20.87 11.78 2.84
C GLY A 594 20.94 12.60 4.13
N GLU A 595 20.58 12.01 5.27
CA GLU A 595 20.55 12.66 6.59
C GLU A 595 21.97 13.01 7.11
N GLN A 596 23.00 12.24 6.76
CA GLN A 596 24.40 12.57 7.06
C GLN A 596 25.00 13.59 6.08
N GLU A 597 24.56 13.65 4.82
CA GLU A 597 24.91 14.74 3.89
C GLU A 597 24.12 16.03 4.21
N GLU A 598 22.96 15.94 4.88
CA GLU A 598 22.18 17.07 5.42
C GLU A 598 22.78 17.66 6.71
N SER A 599 23.51 16.85 7.50
CA SER A 599 24.16 17.25 8.75
C SER A 599 25.69 17.43 8.66
N THR A 600 26.30 17.26 7.48
CA THR A 600 27.70 17.61 7.21
C THR A 600 27.81 18.82 6.25
N SER A 601 28.99 19.43 6.18
CA SER A 601 29.21 20.77 5.60
C SER A 601 29.18 20.86 4.07
N LEU A 602 28.30 20.10 3.41
CA LEU A 602 28.10 20.09 1.94
C LEU A 602 26.75 20.70 1.48
N GLY A 603 25.88 21.06 2.41
CA GLY A 603 24.91 22.15 2.24
C GLY A 603 23.69 21.89 1.34
N PRO A 604 22.89 22.93 1.01
CA PRO A 604 21.52 22.78 0.51
C PRO A 604 21.33 22.08 -0.84
N ARG A 605 22.42 21.75 -1.56
CA ARG A 605 22.37 21.28 -2.95
C ARG A 605 21.93 19.81 -3.10
N VAL A 606 22.14 18.97 -2.08
CA VAL A 606 21.76 17.53 -2.15
C VAL A 606 20.27 17.32 -1.86
N ALA A 607 19.72 18.01 -0.85
CA ALA A 607 18.29 17.95 -0.49
C ALA A 607 17.36 18.44 -1.62
N VAL A 608 17.84 19.33 -2.49
CA VAL A 608 17.15 19.74 -3.72
C VAL A 608 16.94 18.56 -4.69
N SER A 609 17.79 17.54 -4.68
CA SER A 609 17.74 16.44 -5.65
C SER A 609 16.52 15.51 -5.50
N VAL A 610 16.06 15.22 -4.27
CA VAL A 610 14.94 14.28 -4.04
C VAL A 610 13.61 14.98 -4.35
N ASN A 611 13.35 16.13 -3.72
CA ASN A 611 12.13 16.90 -3.97
C ASN A 611 12.07 17.42 -5.42
N GLY A 612 13.21 17.77 -6.02
CA GLY A 612 13.30 18.13 -7.43
C GLY A 612 12.91 16.98 -8.37
N ARG A 613 13.35 15.74 -8.08
CA ARG A 613 12.93 14.53 -8.82
C ARG A 613 11.43 14.26 -8.66
N ARG A 614 10.86 14.39 -7.46
CA ARG A 614 9.40 14.28 -7.26
C ARG A 614 8.67 15.30 -8.14
N LYS A 615 9.01 16.60 -8.01
CA LYS A 615 8.35 17.67 -8.77
C LYS A 615 8.52 17.55 -10.28
N PHE A 616 9.62 16.97 -10.76
CA PHE A 616 9.79 16.66 -12.19
C PHE A 616 8.70 15.69 -12.69
N PHE A 617 8.40 14.61 -11.96
CA PHE A 617 7.31 13.70 -12.34
C PHE A 617 5.92 14.33 -12.21
N HIS A 618 5.70 15.17 -11.20
CA HIS A 618 4.45 15.90 -11.03
C HIS A 618 4.22 16.91 -12.18
N ALA A 619 5.25 17.63 -12.62
CA ALA A 619 5.19 18.49 -13.81
C ALA A 619 5.03 17.69 -15.13
N LEU A 620 5.71 16.56 -15.26
CA LEU A 620 5.54 15.65 -16.41
C LEU A 620 4.10 15.09 -16.47
N ALA A 621 3.47 14.81 -15.33
CA ALA A 621 2.07 14.40 -15.26
C ALA A 621 1.12 15.50 -15.75
N VAL A 622 1.38 16.79 -15.46
CA VAL A 622 0.60 17.91 -16.04
C VAL A 622 0.69 17.88 -17.57
N LEU A 623 1.90 17.79 -18.12
CA LEU A 623 2.14 17.82 -19.57
C LEU A 623 1.55 16.59 -20.29
N LEU A 624 1.64 15.40 -19.70
CA LEU A 624 1.04 14.20 -20.27
C LEU A 624 -0.49 14.23 -20.19
N PHE A 625 -1.05 14.60 -19.03
CA PHE A 625 -2.45 14.31 -18.72
C PHE A 625 -3.40 15.49 -18.93
N VAL A 626 -3.05 16.75 -18.64
CA VAL A 626 -3.99 17.87 -18.84
C VAL A 626 -4.41 18.00 -20.31
N PRO A 627 -3.50 17.98 -21.30
CA PRO A 627 -3.86 17.89 -22.72
C PRO A 627 -4.78 16.70 -23.05
N GLY A 628 -4.45 15.51 -22.54
CA GLY A 628 -5.24 14.31 -22.80
C GLY A 628 -6.66 14.38 -22.25
N ILE A 629 -6.84 14.86 -21.02
CA ILE A 629 -8.16 14.97 -20.36
C ILE A 629 -8.97 16.10 -21.00
N ALA A 630 -8.33 17.19 -21.39
CA ALA A 630 -8.97 18.33 -22.05
C ALA A 630 -9.54 18.00 -23.44
N TRP A 631 -8.90 17.09 -24.19
CA TRP A 631 -9.32 16.73 -25.55
C TRP A 631 -10.02 15.36 -25.69
N ASP A 632 -9.64 14.35 -24.90
CA ASP A 632 -10.20 13.00 -25.00
C ASP A 632 -10.17 12.23 -23.65
N PRO A 633 -11.05 12.58 -22.70
CA PRO A 633 -11.15 11.95 -21.39
C PRO A 633 -11.58 10.48 -21.49
N ALA A 634 -12.28 10.09 -22.56
CA ALA A 634 -12.66 8.70 -22.83
C ALA A 634 -11.42 7.84 -23.12
N PHE A 635 -10.50 8.34 -23.94
CA PHE A 635 -9.21 7.71 -24.16
C PHE A 635 -8.32 7.76 -22.91
N MET A 636 -8.29 8.88 -22.18
CA MET A 636 -7.54 8.99 -20.92
C MET A 636 -8.00 8.02 -19.84
N HIS A 637 -9.31 7.83 -19.65
CA HIS A 637 -9.85 6.89 -18.66
C HIS A 637 -9.35 5.45 -18.93
N LEU A 638 -9.36 5.04 -20.20
CA LEU A 638 -8.79 3.76 -20.63
C LEU A 638 -7.26 3.73 -20.48
N ALA A 639 -6.55 4.81 -20.85
CA ALA A 639 -5.10 4.91 -20.76
C ALA A 639 -4.59 4.86 -19.31
N PHE A 640 -5.26 5.56 -18.39
CA PHE A 640 -4.98 5.47 -16.94
C PHE A 640 -5.22 4.06 -16.40
N SER A 641 -6.30 3.40 -16.84
CA SER A 641 -6.60 2.00 -16.46
C SER A 641 -5.51 1.04 -16.95
N GLY A 642 -5.02 1.24 -18.18
CA GLY A 642 -3.90 0.49 -18.76
C GLY A 642 -2.56 0.78 -18.07
N ALA A 643 -2.29 2.04 -17.73
CA ALA A 643 -1.10 2.44 -17.00
C ALA A 643 -1.07 1.84 -15.58
N LEU A 644 -2.20 1.80 -14.88
CA LEU A 644 -2.28 1.15 -13.56
C LEU A 644 -2.07 -0.36 -13.69
N ALA A 645 -2.67 -1.01 -14.69
CA ALA A 645 -2.45 -2.43 -15.00
C ALA A 645 -0.96 -2.73 -15.27
N VAL A 646 -0.27 -1.86 -16.02
CA VAL A 646 1.18 -1.96 -16.27
C VAL A 646 2.01 -1.72 -14.99
N PHE A 647 1.64 -0.74 -14.14
CA PHE A 647 2.33 -0.51 -12.87
C PHE A 647 2.20 -1.71 -11.92
N VAL A 648 1.00 -2.32 -11.83
CA VAL A 648 0.76 -3.55 -11.06
C VAL A 648 1.59 -4.73 -11.63
N LEU A 649 1.67 -4.88 -12.95
CA LEU A 649 2.54 -5.89 -13.59
C LEU A 649 4.03 -5.66 -13.29
N CYS A 650 4.53 -4.44 -13.47
CA CYS A 650 5.91 -4.08 -13.16
C CYS A 650 6.25 -4.34 -11.68
N GLU A 651 5.32 -4.05 -10.78
CA GLU A 651 5.48 -4.31 -9.35
C GLU A 651 5.51 -5.82 -9.04
N TYR A 652 4.68 -6.65 -9.67
CA TYR A 652 4.80 -8.11 -9.57
C TYR A 652 6.14 -8.63 -10.09
N LEU A 653 6.59 -8.17 -11.26
CA LEU A 653 7.87 -8.56 -11.86
C LEU A 653 9.06 -8.17 -10.98
N ARG A 654 9.02 -6.97 -10.39
CA ARG A 654 10.02 -6.44 -9.44
C ARG A 654 10.02 -7.22 -8.12
N TYR A 655 8.88 -7.27 -7.43
CA TYR A 655 8.75 -7.89 -6.10
C TYR A 655 9.07 -9.39 -6.12
N CYS A 656 8.75 -10.09 -7.21
CA CYS A 656 9.06 -11.51 -7.39
C CYS A 656 10.34 -11.80 -8.18
N ALA A 657 11.15 -10.76 -8.45
CA ALA A 657 12.46 -10.84 -9.10
C ALA A 657 12.47 -11.68 -10.40
N VAL A 658 11.41 -11.52 -11.20
CA VAL A 658 11.17 -12.32 -12.42
C VAL A 658 12.23 -11.99 -13.47
N TYR A 659 12.78 -13.02 -14.12
CA TYR A 659 13.87 -12.85 -15.09
C TYR A 659 13.34 -12.44 -16.48
N PRO A 660 14.03 -11.56 -17.24
CA PRO A 660 15.22 -10.78 -16.83
C PRO A 660 14.87 -9.50 -16.05
N VAL A 661 13.65 -8.97 -16.24
CA VAL A 661 13.31 -7.56 -16.03
C VAL A 661 13.29 -7.12 -14.55
N GLY A 662 12.94 -8.00 -13.62
CA GLY A 662 12.68 -7.64 -12.23
C GLY A 662 13.87 -7.03 -11.46
N ALA A 663 15.11 -7.37 -11.85
CA ALA A 663 16.31 -6.77 -11.28
C ALA A 663 16.53 -5.33 -11.80
N THR A 664 16.34 -5.12 -13.10
CA THR A 664 16.45 -3.81 -13.75
C THR A 664 15.37 -2.85 -13.24
N LEU A 665 14.12 -3.33 -13.11
CA LEU A 665 13.02 -2.56 -12.51
C LEU A 665 13.32 -2.18 -11.05
N HIS A 666 13.89 -3.09 -10.26
CA HIS A 666 14.24 -2.76 -8.88
C HIS A 666 15.30 -1.67 -8.81
N PHE A 667 16.38 -1.78 -9.61
CA PHE A 667 17.45 -0.79 -9.64
C PHE A 667 16.95 0.57 -10.14
N PHE A 668 16.21 0.62 -11.24
CA PHE A 668 15.64 1.85 -11.79
C PHE A 668 14.68 2.52 -10.79
N LEU A 669 13.67 1.80 -10.31
CA LEU A 669 12.67 2.39 -9.42
C LEU A 669 13.24 2.75 -8.04
N SER A 670 14.29 2.07 -7.56
CA SER A 670 14.96 2.43 -6.29
C SER A 670 15.58 3.83 -6.28
N GLN A 671 15.83 4.41 -7.45
CA GLN A 671 16.35 5.79 -7.59
C GLN A 671 15.26 6.87 -7.38
N PHE A 672 14.00 6.47 -7.28
CA PHE A 672 12.83 7.36 -7.21
C PHE A 672 11.93 7.07 -5.99
N LEU A 673 12.45 6.35 -5.00
CA LEU A 673 11.73 6.09 -3.75
C LEU A 673 11.94 7.22 -2.74
N ASP A 674 10.90 7.46 -1.96
CA ASP A 674 10.88 8.35 -0.79
C ASP A 674 10.80 7.48 0.49
N SER A 675 11.07 8.11 1.63
CA SER A 675 10.78 7.62 2.99
C SER A 675 9.40 6.93 3.12
N LYS A 676 8.37 7.43 2.41
CA LYS A 676 7.00 6.86 2.37
C LYS A 676 6.93 5.46 1.70
N ASP A 677 7.89 5.08 0.85
CA ASP A 677 8.00 3.76 0.18
C ASP A 677 9.09 2.85 0.80
N SER A 678 9.44 3.07 2.07
CA SER A 678 10.52 2.34 2.78
C SER A 678 10.27 0.84 3.02
N GLY A 679 9.09 0.33 2.66
CA GLY A 679 8.67 -1.05 2.81
C GLY A 679 8.97 -1.97 1.62
N LEU A 680 8.09 -2.95 1.42
CA LEU A 680 8.30 -4.04 0.46
C LEU A 680 7.78 -3.75 -0.96
N VAL A 681 6.76 -2.90 -1.08
CA VAL A 681 6.06 -2.54 -2.32
C VAL A 681 6.30 -1.07 -2.66
N ILE A 682 6.22 -0.70 -3.93
CA ILE A 682 6.31 0.71 -4.36
C ILE A 682 4.88 1.22 -4.60
N LEU A 683 4.44 2.19 -3.80
CA LEU A 683 3.07 2.70 -3.83
C LEU A 683 2.97 4.13 -4.36
N SER A 684 3.92 5.04 -4.08
CA SER A 684 3.76 6.46 -4.44
C SER A 684 3.50 6.70 -5.95
N HIS A 685 4.11 5.87 -6.82
CA HIS A 685 3.88 5.92 -8.26
C HIS A 685 2.44 5.51 -8.65
N GLY A 686 1.89 4.47 -8.00
CA GLY A 686 0.51 4.03 -8.19
C GLY A 686 -0.50 5.00 -7.58
N TYR A 687 -0.16 5.61 -6.44
CA TYR A 687 -0.97 6.65 -5.79
C TYR A 687 -1.06 7.90 -6.66
N LEU A 688 0.05 8.44 -7.16
CA LEU A 688 0.06 9.61 -8.07
C LEU A 688 -0.80 9.36 -9.31
N LEU A 689 -0.62 8.21 -9.97
CA LEU A 689 -1.42 7.82 -11.14
C LEU A 689 -2.92 7.73 -10.80
N SER A 690 -3.26 7.10 -9.67
CA SER A 690 -4.65 6.95 -9.22
C SER A 690 -5.28 8.29 -8.85
N GLY A 691 -4.51 9.20 -8.24
CA GLY A 691 -4.93 10.56 -7.91
C GLY A 691 -5.21 11.41 -9.14
N CYS A 692 -4.35 11.33 -10.15
CA CYS A 692 -4.60 11.94 -11.47
C CYS A 692 -5.82 11.36 -12.18
N ALA A 693 -6.10 10.06 -12.02
CA ALA A 693 -7.20 9.36 -12.69
C ALA A 693 -8.55 9.44 -11.96
N ALA A 694 -8.57 9.74 -10.66
CA ALA A 694 -9.75 9.60 -9.79
C ALA A 694 -10.99 10.35 -10.31
N GLY A 695 -10.83 11.60 -10.77
CA GLY A 695 -11.94 12.41 -11.31
C GLY A 695 -12.59 11.83 -12.57
N LEU A 696 -11.83 11.06 -13.37
CA LEU A 696 -12.34 10.31 -14.51
C LEU A 696 -12.96 8.96 -14.10
N TRP A 697 -12.31 8.20 -13.22
CA TRP A 697 -12.81 6.88 -12.80
C TRP A 697 -14.13 6.93 -12.03
N VAL A 698 -14.42 8.05 -11.34
CA VAL A 698 -15.73 8.31 -10.70
C VAL A 698 -16.81 8.75 -11.71
N GLU A 699 -16.41 9.02 -12.95
CA GLU A 699 -17.25 9.56 -14.05
C GLU A 699 -17.90 10.91 -13.67
N SER A 700 -17.10 11.81 -13.09
CA SER A 700 -17.57 13.14 -12.68
C SER A 700 -18.02 13.97 -13.88
N GLN A 701 -19.16 14.66 -13.73
CA GLN A 701 -19.78 15.42 -14.82
C GLN A 701 -19.05 16.75 -15.13
N SER A 702 -18.28 17.28 -14.18
CA SER A 702 -17.54 18.54 -14.34
C SER A 702 -16.15 18.33 -14.92
N ARG A 703 -15.79 19.07 -15.98
CA ARG A 703 -14.42 19.06 -16.53
C ARG A 703 -13.39 19.59 -15.53
N ILE A 704 -13.81 20.45 -14.59
CA ILE A 704 -12.99 20.91 -13.48
C ILE A 704 -12.57 19.71 -12.64
N THR A 705 -13.54 18.93 -12.14
CA THR A 705 -13.29 17.78 -11.27
C THR A 705 -12.52 16.66 -11.97
N GLN A 706 -12.71 16.47 -13.28
CA GLN A 706 -11.91 15.54 -14.09
C GLN A 706 -10.42 15.93 -14.16
N GLN A 707 -10.08 17.23 -14.19
CA GLN A 707 -8.70 17.72 -14.25
C GLN A 707 -8.11 18.04 -12.86
N LEU A 708 -8.95 18.20 -11.84
CA LEU A 708 -8.60 18.64 -10.48
C LEU A 708 -7.49 17.80 -9.85
N GLY A 709 -7.51 16.48 -10.00
CA GLY A 709 -6.47 15.59 -9.47
C GLY A 709 -5.10 15.80 -10.12
N VAL A 710 -5.05 16.12 -11.42
CA VAL A 710 -3.80 16.43 -12.12
C VAL A 710 -3.30 17.82 -11.74
N LEU A 711 -4.19 18.81 -11.62
CA LEU A 711 -3.80 20.18 -11.29
C LEU A 711 -3.37 20.33 -9.82
N ALA A 712 -4.08 19.72 -8.87
CA ALA A 712 -3.78 19.81 -7.44
C ALA A 712 -2.41 19.19 -7.11
N LEU A 713 -2.10 18.02 -7.68
CA LEU A 713 -0.82 17.34 -7.48
C LEU A 713 0.28 17.94 -8.36
N GLY A 714 -0.02 18.19 -9.64
CA GLY A 714 0.97 18.60 -10.64
C GLY A 714 1.39 20.07 -10.56
N VAL A 715 0.47 20.97 -10.18
CA VAL A 715 0.70 22.42 -10.09
C VAL A 715 0.56 22.91 -8.65
N GLY A 716 -0.53 22.56 -7.97
CA GLY A 716 -0.88 23.03 -6.62
C GLY A 716 0.21 22.74 -5.59
N ASP A 717 0.51 21.46 -5.31
CA ASP A 717 1.61 21.03 -4.44
C ASP A 717 2.96 21.61 -4.89
N ALA A 718 3.25 21.51 -6.20
CA ALA A 718 4.51 21.98 -6.77
C ALA A 718 4.78 23.46 -6.44
N VAL A 719 3.80 24.33 -6.65
CA VAL A 719 3.88 25.78 -6.35
C VAL A 719 3.80 26.05 -4.86
N ALA A 720 2.91 25.38 -4.11
CA ALA A 720 2.82 25.53 -2.65
C ALA A 720 4.17 25.26 -1.97
N SER A 721 4.84 24.19 -2.39
CA SER A 721 6.16 23.77 -1.92
C SER A 721 7.33 24.58 -2.58
N ILE A 722 7.06 25.52 -3.49
CA ILE A 722 8.02 26.54 -3.94
C ILE A 722 7.84 27.82 -3.13
N VAL A 723 6.63 28.39 -3.14
CA VAL A 723 6.28 29.62 -2.40
C VAL A 723 6.54 29.45 -0.92
N GLY A 724 6.11 28.32 -0.34
CA GLY A 724 6.34 28.00 1.07
C GLY A 724 7.80 27.79 1.48
N ARG A 725 8.73 27.62 0.51
CA ARG A 725 10.19 27.56 0.75
C ARG A 725 10.90 28.90 0.50
N GLN A 726 10.35 29.75 -0.36
CA GLN A 726 10.93 31.06 -0.71
C GLN A 726 10.42 32.20 0.18
N TYR A 727 9.15 32.11 0.59
CA TYR A 727 8.42 33.18 1.29
C TYR A 727 7.72 32.70 2.57
N GLY A 728 7.76 31.39 2.86
CA GLY A 728 7.11 30.80 4.03
C GLY A 728 7.68 31.33 5.35
N ARG A 729 6.80 31.82 6.23
CA ARG A 729 7.14 32.29 7.58
C ARG A 729 6.18 31.67 8.60
N ILE A 730 4.88 31.77 8.33
CA ILE A 730 3.82 31.23 9.19
C ILE A 730 3.63 29.75 8.86
N HIS A 731 3.98 28.88 9.80
CA HIS A 731 3.79 27.43 9.68
C HIS A 731 2.41 27.01 10.19
N TRP A 732 1.79 26.01 9.58
CA TRP A 732 0.60 25.36 10.13
C TRP A 732 0.94 24.70 11.48
N PRO A 733 0.02 24.66 12.46
CA PRO A 733 0.32 24.16 13.80
C PRO A 733 0.77 22.70 13.74
N LEU A 734 2.03 22.48 14.16
CA LEU A 734 2.67 21.15 14.21
C LEU A 734 2.82 20.50 12.82
N SER A 735 3.04 21.31 11.78
CA SER A 735 3.23 20.89 10.39
C SER A 735 4.41 21.64 9.76
N ASN A 736 5.16 20.96 8.88
CA ASN A 736 6.26 21.57 8.11
C ASN A 736 5.74 22.37 6.89
N LYS A 737 4.42 22.48 6.72
CA LYS A 737 3.76 23.22 5.64
C LYS A 737 3.46 24.65 6.10
N THR A 738 3.57 25.63 5.21
CA THR A 738 3.41 27.06 5.51
C THR A 738 2.14 27.65 4.90
N VAL A 739 1.57 28.66 5.57
CA VAL A 739 0.34 29.34 5.15
C VAL A 739 0.55 30.12 3.85
N GLU A 740 1.75 30.67 3.63
CA GLU A 740 2.14 31.28 2.35
C GLU A 740 2.22 30.23 1.24
N GLY A 741 2.62 28.99 1.58
CA GLY A 741 2.51 27.83 0.68
C GLY A 741 1.07 27.49 0.33
N THR A 742 0.16 27.46 1.32
CA THR A 742 -1.29 27.29 1.11
C THR A 742 -1.86 28.39 0.20
N PHE A 743 -1.44 29.65 0.37
CA PHE A 743 -1.83 30.74 -0.55
C PHE A 743 -1.32 30.48 -1.97
N GLY A 744 -0.07 30.02 -2.12
CA GLY A 744 0.49 29.58 -3.41
C GLY A 744 -0.29 28.44 -4.08
N PHE A 745 -0.81 27.48 -3.30
CA PHE A 745 -1.72 26.45 -3.81
C PHE A 745 -2.99 27.08 -4.40
N VAL A 746 -3.71 27.89 -3.61
CA VAL A 746 -4.99 28.49 -4.02
C VAL A 746 -4.81 29.38 -5.24
N ALA A 747 -3.80 30.25 -5.25
CA ALA A 747 -3.52 31.15 -6.36
C ALA A 747 -3.17 30.40 -7.65
N SER A 748 -2.29 29.40 -7.59
CA SER A 748 -1.89 28.63 -8.78
C SER A 748 -3.02 27.77 -9.34
N MET A 749 -3.88 27.21 -8.49
CA MET A 749 -5.07 26.47 -8.92
C MET A 749 -6.10 27.36 -9.60
N ILE A 750 -6.38 28.55 -9.05
CA ILE A 750 -7.28 29.55 -9.67
C ILE A 750 -6.72 30.00 -11.02
N THR A 751 -5.43 30.34 -11.10
CA THR A 751 -4.79 30.72 -12.37
C THR A 751 -4.88 29.59 -13.40
N SER A 752 -4.59 28.35 -13.00
CA SER A 752 -4.61 27.19 -13.92
C SER A 752 -6.00 26.91 -14.49
N VAL A 753 -7.04 26.86 -13.65
CA VAL A 753 -8.42 26.61 -14.11
C VAL A 753 -8.99 27.80 -14.88
N THR A 754 -8.57 29.04 -14.55
CA THR A 754 -8.92 30.23 -15.34
C THR A 754 -8.27 30.21 -16.73
N PHE A 755 -7.00 29.81 -16.83
CA PHE A 755 -6.32 29.60 -18.10
C PHE A 755 -7.05 28.56 -18.96
N LEU A 756 -7.37 27.39 -18.39
CA LEU A 756 -8.12 26.33 -19.08
C LEU A 756 -9.51 26.79 -19.56
N ARG A 757 -10.18 27.67 -18.80
CA ARG A 757 -11.44 28.32 -19.20
C ARG A 757 -11.26 29.28 -20.37
N ILE A 758 -10.17 30.06 -20.42
CA ILE A 758 -9.86 30.97 -21.54
C ILE A 758 -9.67 30.19 -22.86
N PHE A 759 -9.06 29.00 -22.80
CA PHE A 759 -8.93 28.11 -23.96
C PHE A 759 -10.17 27.23 -24.24
N GLY A 760 -11.28 27.42 -23.52
CA GLY A 760 -12.52 26.66 -23.73
C GLY A 760 -12.43 25.16 -23.39
N LEU A 761 -11.40 24.74 -22.66
CA LEU A 761 -11.14 23.33 -22.32
C LEU A 761 -11.95 22.85 -21.11
N VAL A 762 -12.52 23.79 -20.35
CA VAL A 762 -13.29 23.63 -19.11
C VAL A 762 -14.55 24.50 -19.19
N GLU A 763 -15.66 24.06 -18.59
CA GLU A 763 -16.93 24.80 -18.59
C GLU A 763 -16.88 26.16 -17.85
N ALA A 764 -17.92 26.97 -18.03
CA ALA A 764 -18.11 28.20 -17.26
C ALA A 764 -18.50 27.89 -15.81
N PHE A 765 -17.84 28.54 -14.85
CA PHE A 765 -18.07 28.34 -13.42
C PHE A 765 -18.09 29.67 -12.64
N ARG A 766 -18.66 29.64 -11.44
CA ARG A 766 -18.70 30.77 -10.51
C ARG A 766 -17.39 30.82 -9.72
N MET A 767 -16.65 31.94 -9.85
CA MET A 767 -15.34 32.11 -9.22
C MET A 767 -15.38 31.99 -7.69
N VAL A 768 -16.40 32.55 -7.02
CA VAL A 768 -16.46 32.53 -5.54
C VAL A 768 -16.65 31.12 -4.95
N PRO A 769 -17.65 30.30 -5.36
CA PRO A 769 -17.73 28.89 -4.96
C PRO A 769 -16.47 28.09 -5.26
N PHE A 770 -15.85 28.30 -6.43
CA PHE A 770 -14.61 27.63 -6.80
C PHE A 770 -13.44 28.01 -5.88
N THR A 771 -13.28 29.31 -5.56
CA THR A 771 -12.28 29.78 -4.59
C THR A 771 -12.48 29.15 -3.20
N VAL A 772 -13.72 29.00 -2.74
CA VAL A 772 -14.02 28.31 -1.47
C VAL A 772 -13.59 26.83 -1.52
N VAL A 773 -13.86 26.12 -2.63
CA VAL A 773 -13.36 24.75 -2.82
C VAL A 773 -11.83 24.68 -2.80
N MET A 774 -11.15 25.61 -3.48
CA MET A 774 -9.68 25.65 -3.49
C MET A 774 -9.09 25.95 -2.10
N VAL A 775 -9.69 26.87 -1.33
CA VAL A 775 -9.26 27.19 0.04
C VAL A 775 -9.45 25.98 0.96
N LEU A 776 -10.62 25.33 0.93
CA LEU A 776 -10.87 24.14 1.74
C LEU A 776 -9.93 22.97 1.38
N LEU A 777 -9.65 22.77 0.08
CA LEU A 777 -8.69 21.77 -0.38
C LEU A 777 -7.26 22.09 0.09
N ALA A 778 -6.87 23.37 0.07
CA ALA A 778 -5.56 23.82 0.56
C ALA A 778 -5.44 23.76 2.10
N MET A 779 -6.54 23.87 2.83
CA MET A 779 -6.59 23.61 4.29
C MET A 779 -6.41 22.12 4.60
N VAL A 780 -7.06 21.23 3.84
CA VAL A 780 -6.83 19.77 3.94
C VAL A 780 -5.37 19.44 3.67
N GLU A 781 -4.75 20.06 2.66
CA GLU A 781 -3.31 19.90 2.40
C GLU A 781 -2.46 20.43 3.56
N GLY A 782 -2.72 21.65 4.07
CA GLY A 782 -1.96 22.23 5.18
C GLY A 782 -1.98 21.39 6.47
N LEU A 783 -3.11 20.71 6.73
CA LEU A 783 -3.36 19.94 7.96
C LEU A 783 -3.05 18.44 7.87
N SER A 784 -3.01 17.81 6.69
CA SER A 784 -2.85 16.33 6.58
C SER A 784 -1.39 15.85 6.45
N GLU A 785 -1.01 14.81 7.22
CA GLU A 785 0.24 14.01 7.01
C GLU A 785 0.04 12.76 6.12
N GLN A 786 -1.18 12.52 5.64
CA GLN A 786 -1.46 11.37 4.77
C GLN A 786 -0.77 11.50 3.41
N ASN A 787 -0.91 10.49 2.55
CA ASN A 787 -0.50 10.66 1.16
C ASN A 787 -1.46 11.61 0.41
N ASP A 788 -0.98 12.83 0.28
CA ASP A 788 -1.37 13.91 -0.62
C ASP A 788 -1.89 13.42 -1.99
N ASN A 789 -1.22 12.46 -2.62
CA ASN A 789 -1.62 11.89 -3.92
C ASN A 789 -2.97 11.13 -3.90
N ILE A 790 -3.46 10.72 -2.72
CA ILE A 790 -4.79 10.09 -2.55
C ILE A 790 -5.78 11.09 -1.94
N VAL A 791 -5.38 11.80 -0.88
CA VAL A 791 -6.30 12.62 -0.09
C VAL A 791 -6.79 13.85 -0.84
N LEU A 792 -5.92 14.57 -1.58
CA LEU A 792 -6.35 15.79 -2.27
C LEU A 792 -7.33 15.50 -3.42
N PRO A 793 -7.12 14.52 -4.31
CA PRO A 793 -8.09 14.22 -5.37
C PRO A 793 -9.46 13.75 -4.84
N LEU A 794 -9.48 12.88 -3.82
CA LEU A 794 -10.74 12.42 -3.20
C LEU A 794 -11.48 13.56 -2.48
N SER A 795 -10.76 14.38 -1.72
CA SER A 795 -11.34 15.57 -1.06
C SER A 795 -11.83 16.60 -2.09
N GLY A 796 -11.12 16.75 -3.21
CA GLY A 796 -11.55 17.59 -4.33
C GLY A 796 -12.85 17.12 -5.00
N ILE A 797 -13.00 15.81 -5.23
CA ILE A 797 -14.26 15.22 -5.74
C ILE A 797 -15.40 15.47 -4.76
N PHE A 798 -15.18 15.23 -3.47
CA PHE A 798 -16.17 15.52 -2.41
C PHE A 798 -16.58 17.01 -2.39
N LEU A 799 -15.62 17.93 -2.34
CA LEU A 799 -15.88 19.36 -2.22
C LEU A 799 -16.53 19.96 -3.48
N THR A 800 -16.18 19.48 -4.68
CA THR A 800 -16.79 19.96 -5.95
C THR A 800 -18.23 19.48 -6.16
N SER A 801 -18.62 18.33 -5.59
CA SER A 801 -20.02 17.91 -5.49
C SER A 801 -20.77 18.70 -4.39
N MET A 802 -20.13 18.90 -3.23
CA MET A 802 -20.76 19.62 -2.12
C MET A 802 -20.90 21.13 -2.33
N ILE A 803 -20.12 21.76 -3.20
CA ILE A 803 -20.19 23.20 -3.47
C ILE A 803 -20.51 23.43 -4.96
N PRO A 804 -21.75 23.82 -5.32
CA PRO A 804 -22.17 23.90 -6.72
C PRO A 804 -21.41 25.01 -7.46
N LEU A 805 -20.62 24.60 -8.46
CA LEU A 805 -19.75 25.48 -9.24
C LEU A 805 -20.42 26.13 -10.45
N GLY A 806 -21.52 25.57 -10.95
CA GLY A 806 -22.15 25.97 -12.21
C GLY A 806 -22.65 27.42 -12.22
N SER A 807 -22.65 28.02 -13.42
CA SER A 807 -23.43 29.23 -13.69
C SER A 807 -24.92 28.89 -13.77
N SER A 808 -25.71 29.53 -12.91
CA SER A 808 -27.15 29.71 -13.06
C SER A 808 -27.46 30.56 -14.28
#